data_AF-A0A919W255-F1
#
_entry.id   AF-A0A919W255-F1
#
_cell.length_a   1.000
_cell.length_b   1.000
_cell.length_c   1.000
_cell.angle_alpha   90.00
_cell.angle_beta   90.00
_cell.angle_gamma   90.00
#
_symmetry.space_group_name_H-M   'P 1'
#
loop_
_entity.id
_entity.type
_entity.pdbx_description
1 polymer ?
#
loop_
_entity_poly.entity_id
_entity_poly.type
_entity_poly.pdbx_seq_one_letter_code
_entity_poly.pdbx_strand_id
1 'polypeptide(L)'
;MDGPGSEAVAPDLLDVAALLDEVLSKPWHLQILRMLGDRPSRYVNIVSALLDAPEPPKSENQVNVTLREMRKLGLVEKADAAKQAPWALTPTGVRVLAQKDGVDRHLWAVRSEHDDSAELAKLSPSDRETIRPDVPHPARRYNYWLGGKDNFAADRASGDELERLFPGARIGALANREFLVRAVRYLVAECGIRQFLDIGTGLPSAGNTHEVAQSIAPESRVVYVDNDPLVLTHAKALLTSSPAGRTAYIQADVRQPSTILNSPVLRENLDLSQPVALMMVAVLHFIPGEGAARPLVEELLDALAPGSFLIVTHLTHDFTPAEIVEAHRTLQRQGRSDFWMRSKTEFTELFSGLKLVDPGVVTTTEWRPDSVISDVDLRAVTVWAAVGRKTVRKAEQTLITLVSRSPLEHTLRALADGPTRYTDIRARIVKQGGRAPLAGQLNKVLGELTALGLIGKESSGDGQSASTRAPWTLTEQGRSALQDLELYRRLSRTEIVPLGDDEPTPDVELSQHQVTRVAQSPGTATAASRNLEEQVAKFNLAETQPARRYNALLGGKDNFAVDRAAAAKILERHPAAGVSAVENRLFMQRAVRFLGSRGIRQFLDIGTGIPVSPNTHEIAQEIDPTARVVYVDNDPFVGVHARALLTSSPEGRTVYLDADLREPRAILDASELRSVLDFSQPVGLLLVAVLHFIRDDDDPREILGMLVGALPPGSFVVASHATPEYMPPEQVVALRSVMERQWRDRTGTELKALFDLPDLELMEPGVQSVAHWWGDEAPKPRPPVEDVVSNGIVAVVRR
;
A
#
# COMPACT_ATOMS: atom_id res chain seq x y z
N MET A 1 -16.54 -55.43 29.05
CA MET A 1 -17.38 -55.52 30.25
C MET A 1 -16.52 -55.16 31.44
N ASP A 2 -16.73 -54.13 32.25
CA ASP A 2 -17.43 -52.84 32.22
C ASP A 2 -16.98 -52.13 33.51
N GLY A 3 -17.12 -50.79 33.59
CA GLY A 3 -16.63 -49.91 34.67
C GLY A 3 -17.27 -50.11 36.07
N PRO A 4 -17.23 -49.11 36.97
CA PRO A 4 -17.43 -47.66 36.74
C PRO A 4 -16.18 -46.82 37.12
N GLY A 5 -15.93 -45.59 36.68
CA GLY A 5 -16.85 -44.49 36.35
C GLY A 5 -16.70 -43.40 37.40
N SER A 6 -15.77 -42.46 37.20
CA SER A 6 -15.79 -41.14 37.87
C SER A 6 -15.58 -40.05 36.82
N GLU A 7 -16.69 -39.52 36.34
CA GLU A 7 -16.76 -38.34 35.48
C GLU A 7 -16.20 -37.12 36.23
N ALA A 8 -15.16 -36.50 35.68
CA ALA A 8 -14.94 -35.07 35.91
C ALA A 8 -15.86 -34.35 34.92
N VAL A 9 -17.02 -33.94 35.42
CA VAL A 9 -18.00 -33.11 34.71
C VAL A 9 -17.28 -31.88 34.18
N ALA A 10 -17.30 -31.68 32.86
CA ALA A 10 -16.91 -30.40 32.27
C ALA A 10 -17.88 -29.35 32.82
N PRO A 11 -17.40 -28.24 33.39
CA PRO A 11 -18.29 -27.22 33.92
C PRO A 11 -19.19 -26.68 32.79
N ASP A 12 -20.47 -26.51 33.07
CA ASP A 12 -21.46 -25.97 32.13
C ASP A 12 -20.97 -24.65 31.51
N LEU A 13 -21.38 -24.33 30.28
CA LEU A 13 -21.06 -23.04 29.63
C LEU A 13 -21.52 -21.80 30.45
N LEU A 14 -22.54 -21.98 31.31
CA LEU A 14 -22.97 -20.99 32.31
C LEU A 14 -21.89 -20.73 33.38
N ASP A 15 -21.06 -21.73 33.66
CA ASP A 15 -20.01 -21.68 34.67
C ASP A 15 -18.75 -20.98 34.14
N VAL A 16 -18.44 -21.02 32.85
CA VAL A 16 -17.31 -20.26 32.27
C VAL A 16 -17.58 -18.76 32.26
N ALA A 17 -18.82 -18.33 32.00
CA ALA A 17 -19.23 -16.94 32.10
C ALA A 17 -19.23 -16.46 33.56
N ALA A 18 -19.72 -17.28 34.49
CA ALA A 18 -19.66 -16.99 35.93
C ALA A 18 -18.22 -16.98 36.47
N LEU A 19 -17.34 -17.87 35.98
CA LEU A 19 -15.92 -17.91 36.35
C LEU A 19 -15.14 -16.74 35.73
N LEU A 20 -15.50 -16.31 34.53
CA LEU A 20 -15.01 -15.07 33.93
C LEU A 20 -15.48 -13.89 34.78
N ASP A 21 -16.75 -13.78 35.16
CA ASP A 21 -17.20 -12.72 36.08
C ASP A 21 -16.53 -12.81 37.46
N GLU A 22 -16.24 -14.02 37.98
CA GLU A 22 -15.52 -14.20 39.24
C GLU A 22 -14.03 -13.81 39.13
N VAL A 23 -13.36 -14.16 38.04
CA VAL A 23 -11.96 -13.78 37.78
C VAL A 23 -11.87 -12.29 37.44
N LEU A 24 -12.82 -11.77 36.67
CA LEU A 24 -12.92 -10.38 36.22
C LEU A 24 -13.49 -9.43 37.29
N SER A 25 -14.04 -9.95 38.39
CA SER A 25 -14.45 -9.16 39.57
C SER A 25 -13.32 -9.01 40.60
N LYS A 26 -12.21 -9.75 40.48
CA LYS A 26 -11.04 -9.61 41.37
C LYS A 26 -10.24 -8.37 40.99
N PRO A 27 -9.91 -7.43 41.89
CA PRO A 27 -9.35 -6.11 41.49
C PRO A 27 -8.08 -6.14 40.64
N TRP A 28 -7.23 -7.17 40.79
CA TRP A 28 -5.89 -7.23 40.22
C TRP A 28 -5.76 -8.10 38.95
N HIS A 29 -6.83 -8.74 38.44
CA HIS A 29 -6.72 -9.62 37.26
C HIS A 29 -6.24 -8.85 36.01
N LEU A 30 -6.75 -7.63 35.78
CA LEU A 30 -6.27 -6.78 34.69
C LEU A 30 -4.84 -6.31 34.92
N GLN A 31 -4.45 -6.04 36.15
CA GLN A 31 -3.07 -5.68 36.46
C GLN A 31 -2.11 -6.84 36.16
N ILE A 32 -2.48 -8.08 36.51
CA ILE A 32 -1.72 -9.27 36.12
C ILE A 32 -1.64 -9.42 34.59
N LEU A 33 -2.77 -9.30 33.88
CA LEU A 33 -2.79 -9.42 32.42
C LEU A 33 -1.95 -8.32 31.75
N ARG A 34 -2.00 -7.08 32.24
CA ARG A 34 -1.16 -5.96 31.77
C ARG A 34 0.31 -6.26 31.96
N MET A 35 0.71 -6.71 33.16
CA MET A 35 2.11 -7.05 33.46
C MET A 35 2.64 -8.22 32.62
N LEU A 36 1.78 -9.19 32.29
CA LEU A 36 2.13 -10.30 31.39
C LEU A 36 2.20 -9.86 29.92
N GLY A 37 1.38 -8.88 29.53
CA GLY A 37 1.38 -8.29 28.19
C GLY A 37 2.61 -7.44 27.91
N ASP A 38 3.13 -6.76 28.93
CA ASP A 38 4.35 -5.95 28.79
C ASP A 38 5.58 -6.85 28.55
N ARG A 39 5.74 -7.96 29.27
CA ARG A 39 6.67 -9.09 29.01
C ARG A 39 6.27 -10.37 29.76
N PRO A 40 6.62 -11.58 29.28
CA PRO A 40 6.48 -12.81 30.06
C PRO A 40 7.30 -12.76 31.35
N SER A 41 6.63 -12.67 32.49
CA SER A 41 7.27 -12.41 33.79
C SER A 41 7.21 -13.63 34.69
N ARG A 42 8.25 -13.82 35.52
CA ARG A 42 8.22 -14.86 36.56
C ARG A 42 7.23 -14.47 37.64
N TYR A 43 6.59 -15.48 38.20
CA TYR A 43 5.60 -15.33 39.25
C TYR A 43 6.07 -14.45 40.44
N VAL A 44 7.30 -14.64 40.93
CA VAL A 44 7.87 -13.84 42.04
C VAL A 44 7.99 -12.36 41.66
N ASN A 45 8.30 -12.06 40.39
CA ASN A 45 8.40 -10.68 39.90
C ASN A 45 7.01 -10.04 39.79
N ILE A 46 5.98 -10.81 39.42
CA ILE A 46 4.59 -10.34 39.39
C ILE A 46 4.15 -9.95 40.80
N VAL A 47 4.42 -10.80 41.80
CA VAL A 47 4.04 -10.48 43.18
C VAL A 47 4.84 -9.30 43.71
N SER A 48 6.16 -9.25 43.48
CA SER A 48 6.99 -8.13 43.94
C SER A 48 6.55 -6.78 43.38
N ALA A 49 6.20 -6.71 42.09
CA ALA A 49 5.75 -5.46 41.48
C ALA A 49 4.30 -5.09 41.86
N LEU A 50 3.46 -6.07 42.19
CA LEU A 50 2.11 -5.82 42.71
C LEU A 50 2.11 -5.37 44.17
N LEU A 51 3.13 -5.70 44.97
CA LEU A 51 3.23 -5.25 46.38
C LEU A 51 3.36 -3.73 46.52
N ASP A 52 3.76 -3.03 45.46
CA ASP A 52 3.83 -1.57 45.39
C ASP A 52 2.54 -0.91 44.87
N ALA A 53 1.50 -1.70 44.56
CA ALA A 53 0.20 -1.20 44.08
C ALA A 53 -0.72 -0.76 45.23
N PRO A 54 -1.68 0.17 45.00
CA PRO A 54 -2.57 0.69 46.05
C PRO A 54 -3.51 -0.35 46.66
N GLU A 55 -3.80 -1.46 45.97
CA GLU A 55 -4.51 -2.63 46.51
C GLU A 55 -3.79 -3.93 46.12
N PRO A 56 -2.71 -4.31 46.82
CA PRO A 56 -1.88 -5.44 46.46
C PRO A 56 -2.57 -6.77 46.83
N PRO A 57 -2.30 -7.88 46.10
CA PRO A 57 -2.74 -9.21 46.51
C PRO A 57 -2.18 -9.56 47.90
N LYS A 58 -2.99 -10.17 48.77
CA LYS A 58 -2.64 -10.38 50.19
C LYS A 58 -1.53 -11.42 50.41
N SER A 59 -1.21 -12.21 49.40
CA SER A 59 -0.12 -13.17 49.42
C SER A 59 0.29 -13.57 48.02
N GLU A 60 1.52 -14.08 47.88
CA GLU A 60 1.95 -14.80 46.70
C GLU A 60 0.88 -15.80 46.26
N ASN A 61 0.46 -16.71 47.17
CA ASN A 61 -0.48 -17.80 46.84
C ASN A 61 -1.73 -17.33 46.09
N GLN A 62 -2.24 -16.14 46.37
CA GLN A 62 -3.42 -15.58 45.71
C GLN A 62 -3.19 -15.25 44.23
N VAL A 63 -2.01 -14.74 43.86
CA VAL A 63 -1.60 -14.53 42.46
C VAL A 63 -1.46 -15.88 41.74
N ASN A 64 -0.97 -16.90 42.45
CA ASN A 64 -0.70 -18.22 41.86
C ASN A 64 -1.98 -18.99 41.56
N VAL A 65 -2.96 -18.91 42.46
CA VAL A 65 -4.29 -19.45 42.24
C VAL A 65 -4.87 -18.82 40.98
N THR A 66 -4.69 -17.51 40.80
CA THR A 66 -5.37 -16.82 39.71
C THR A 66 -4.71 -16.99 38.36
N LEU A 67 -3.38 -17.01 38.29
CA LEU A 67 -2.68 -17.41 37.07
C LEU A 67 -3.06 -18.83 36.64
N ARG A 68 -3.33 -19.73 37.59
CA ARG A 68 -3.84 -21.07 37.27
C ARG A 68 -5.27 -21.05 36.74
N GLU A 69 -6.17 -20.26 37.34
CA GLU A 69 -7.54 -20.12 36.82
C GLU A 69 -7.55 -19.44 35.44
N MET A 70 -6.76 -18.37 35.24
CA MET A 70 -6.56 -17.73 33.93
C MET A 70 -5.99 -18.70 32.89
N ARG A 71 -5.12 -19.64 33.30
CA ARG A 71 -4.59 -20.68 32.42
C ARG A 71 -5.69 -21.67 32.01
N LYS A 72 -6.55 -22.09 32.94
CA LYS A 72 -7.70 -22.96 32.63
C LYS A 72 -8.65 -22.29 31.65
N LEU A 73 -8.80 -20.97 31.77
CA LEU A 73 -9.57 -20.13 30.85
C LEU A 73 -8.83 -19.81 29.54
N GLY A 74 -7.60 -20.32 29.36
CA GLY A 74 -6.82 -20.12 28.14
C GLY A 74 -6.36 -18.68 27.92
N LEU A 75 -6.33 -17.83 28.96
CA LEU A 75 -5.90 -16.42 28.87
C LEU A 75 -4.38 -16.23 29.03
N VAL A 76 -3.74 -17.17 29.73
CA VAL A 76 -2.29 -17.16 29.95
C VAL A 76 -1.74 -18.56 29.79
N GLU A 77 -0.48 -18.66 29.40
CA GLU A 77 0.25 -19.93 29.29
C GLU A 77 1.62 -19.85 29.95
N LYS A 78 2.27 -21.01 30.14
CA LYS A 78 3.68 -21.06 30.53
C LYS A 78 4.51 -21.29 29.28
N ALA A 79 5.59 -20.54 29.14
CA ALA A 79 6.48 -20.62 27.97
C ALA A 79 7.14 -22.01 27.78
N ASP A 80 7.12 -22.88 28.81
CA ASP A 80 7.58 -24.27 28.75
C ASP A 80 6.92 -25.12 29.88
N ALA A 81 6.97 -26.45 29.79
CA ALA A 81 6.40 -27.40 30.75
C ALA A 81 7.16 -27.47 32.09
N ALA A 82 8.34 -26.84 32.18
CA ALA A 82 9.13 -26.77 33.40
C ALA A 82 8.40 -25.97 34.51
N LYS A 83 8.49 -26.44 35.76
CA LYS A 83 7.80 -25.80 36.91
C LYS A 83 8.13 -24.31 37.07
N GLN A 84 9.31 -23.86 36.63
CA GLN A 84 9.83 -22.50 36.76
C GLN A 84 9.67 -21.61 35.50
N ALA A 85 8.95 -22.05 34.47
CA ALA A 85 8.75 -21.26 33.25
C ALA A 85 7.93 -19.98 33.51
N PRO A 86 8.29 -18.84 32.86
CA PRO A 86 7.54 -17.59 32.96
C PRO A 86 6.14 -17.73 32.35
N TRP A 87 5.21 -16.94 32.86
CA TRP A 87 3.84 -16.86 32.33
C TRP A 87 3.79 -15.85 31.20
N ALA A 88 2.97 -16.11 30.17
CA ALA A 88 2.76 -15.24 29.01
C ALA A 88 1.26 -15.12 28.70
N LEU A 89 0.84 -14.03 28.06
CA LEU A 89 -0.51 -13.91 27.50
C LEU A 89 -0.66 -14.82 26.30
N THR A 90 -1.80 -15.50 26.22
CA THR A 90 -2.26 -16.13 24.98
C THR A 90 -2.97 -15.09 24.11
N PRO A 91 -3.22 -15.37 22.81
CA PRO A 91 -4.04 -14.51 21.96
C PRO A 91 -5.42 -14.20 22.56
N THR A 92 -6.03 -15.16 23.28
CA THR A 92 -7.30 -14.96 23.97
C THR A 92 -7.17 -13.97 25.14
N GLY A 93 -6.08 -14.06 25.91
CA GLY A 93 -5.76 -13.10 26.99
C GLY A 93 -5.57 -11.68 26.46
N VAL A 94 -4.90 -11.53 25.31
CA VAL A 94 -4.72 -10.24 24.61
C VAL A 94 -6.08 -9.66 24.20
N ARG A 95 -6.98 -10.49 23.65
CA ARG A 95 -8.31 -10.05 23.24
C ARG A 95 -9.19 -9.59 24.41
N VAL A 96 -9.14 -10.31 25.54
CA VAL A 96 -9.88 -9.95 26.76
C VAL A 96 -9.36 -8.64 27.35
N LEU A 97 -8.04 -8.43 27.31
CA LEU A 97 -7.44 -7.16 27.72
C LEU A 97 -7.88 -6.00 26.81
N ALA A 98 -7.91 -6.22 25.49
CA ALA A 98 -8.33 -5.22 24.51
C ALA A 98 -9.83 -4.84 24.61
N GLN A 99 -10.72 -5.82 24.80
CA GLN A 99 -12.17 -5.57 24.86
C GLN A 99 -12.60 -4.74 26.08
N LYS A 100 -11.88 -4.83 27.21
CA LYS A 100 -12.31 -4.19 28.47
C LYS A 100 -11.86 -2.74 28.61
N ASP A 101 -10.81 -2.32 27.90
CA ASP A 101 -10.27 -0.96 27.95
C ASP A 101 -10.89 -0.02 26.88
N GLY A 102 -11.75 -0.52 25.98
CA GLY A 102 -12.55 0.32 25.07
C GLY A 102 -11.75 1.15 24.06
N VAL A 103 -10.46 0.86 23.88
CA VAL A 103 -9.61 1.51 22.88
C VAL A 103 -9.20 0.48 21.84
N ASP A 104 -9.66 0.67 20.60
CA ASP A 104 -9.09 0.00 19.43
C ASP A 104 -7.60 0.38 19.33
N ARG A 105 -6.71 -0.50 19.79
CA ARG A 105 -5.27 -0.39 19.51
C ARG A 105 -4.80 -1.69 18.92
N HIS A 106 -4.21 -1.56 17.73
CA HIS A 106 -3.48 -2.56 16.97
C HIS A 106 -2.41 -3.30 17.80
N LEU A 107 -2.83 -4.25 18.62
CA LEU A 107 -1.97 -5.25 19.23
C LEU A 107 -2.06 -6.53 18.40
N TRP A 108 -1.42 -6.51 17.23
CA TRP A 108 -1.23 -7.69 16.41
C TRP A 108 0.23 -7.82 15.97
N ALA A 109 0.92 -8.78 16.60
CA ALA A 109 1.79 -9.71 15.90
C ALA A 109 1.87 -10.98 16.77
N VAL A 110 0.98 -11.94 16.52
CA VAL A 110 1.27 -13.33 16.85
C VAL A 110 2.44 -13.74 15.95
N ARG A 111 3.53 -14.16 16.58
CA ARG A 111 4.75 -14.66 15.95
C ARG A 111 4.42 -15.72 14.89
N SER A 112 4.78 -15.47 13.64
CA SER A 112 5.24 -16.55 12.77
C SER A 112 6.75 -16.41 12.66
N GLU A 113 7.50 -17.37 13.19
CA GLU A 113 8.88 -17.56 12.76
C GLU A 113 8.82 -17.92 11.27
N HIS A 114 8.99 -16.93 10.40
CA HIS A 114 9.07 -17.13 8.96
C HIS A 114 10.43 -17.78 8.67
N ASP A 115 10.41 -18.97 8.09
CA ASP A 115 11.61 -19.65 7.63
C ASP A 115 12.08 -19.01 6.32
N ASP A 116 13.23 -18.33 6.36
CA ASP A 116 13.80 -17.64 5.21
C ASP A 116 14.39 -18.59 4.16
N SER A 117 14.46 -19.91 4.43
CA SER A 117 15.17 -20.87 3.58
C SER A 117 14.59 -20.94 2.16
N ALA A 118 13.28 -20.76 2.00
CA ALA A 118 12.62 -20.71 0.69
C ALA A 118 12.93 -19.42 -0.09
N GLU A 119 13.02 -18.25 0.56
CA GLU A 119 13.37 -16.99 -0.10
C GLU A 119 14.87 -16.91 -0.42
N LEU A 120 15.72 -17.40 0.47
CA LEU A 120 17.15 -17.53 0.22
C LEU A 120 17.43 -18.45 -0.96
N ALA A 121 16.68 -19.55 -1.13
CA ALA A 121 16.82 -20.48 -2.24
C ALA A 121 16.54 -19.85 -3.62
N LYS A 122 15.75 -18.77 -3.68
CA LYS A 122 15.44 -18.03 -4.92
C LYS A 122 16.57 -17.10 -5.36
N LEU A 123 17.47 -16.71 -4.46
CA LEU A 123 18.58 -15.80 -4.76
C LEU A 123 19.77 -16.55 -5.37
N SER A 124 20.27 -16.08 -6.51
CA SER A 124 21.52 -16.58 -7.08
C SER A 124 22.71 -16.27 -6.16
N PRO A 125 23.85 -16.97 -6.29
CA PRO A 125 25.06 -16.65 -5.51
C PRO A 125 25.49 -15.18 -5.64
N SER A 126 25.38 -14.60 -6.85
CA SER A 126 25.69 -13.18 -7.10
C SER A 126 24.70 -12.26 -6.38
N ASP A 127 23.42 -12.61 -6.36
CA ASP A 127 22.39 -11.82 -5.67
C ASP A 127 22.60 -11.86 -4.17
N ARG A 128 23.01 -13.01 -3.60
CA ARG A 128 23.30 -13.13 -2.16
C ARG A 128 24.50 -12.27 -1.74
N GLU A 129 25.56 -12.22 -2.55
CA GLU A 129 26.71 -11.34 -2.31
C GLU A 129 26.34 -9.86 -2.37
N THR A 130 25.43 -9.49 -3.27
CA THR A 130 25.01 -8.09 -3.49
C THR A 130 23.96 -7.64 -2.46
N ILE A 131 22.94 -8.46 -2.19
CA ILE A 131 21.82 -8.17 -1.30
C ILE A 131 22.24 -8.31 0.16
N ARG A 132 23.16 -9.23 0.49
CA ARG A 132 23.63 -9.48 1.87
C ARG A 132 22.46 -9.71 2.86
N PRO A 133 21.71 -10.81 2.73
CA PRO A 133 20.55 -11.10 3.59
C PRO A 133 20.92 -11.33 5.07
N ASP A 134 22.21 -11.55 5.35
CA ASP A 134 22.78 -11.69 6.69
C ASP A 134 23.01 -10.34 7.40
N VAL A 135 22.89 -9.23 6.68
CA VAL A 135 23.10 -7.87 7.21
C VAL A 135 21.77 -7.11 7.17
N PRO A 136 21.33 -6.50 8.29
CA PRO A 136 20.09 -5.73 8.27
C PRO A 136 20.20 -4.52 7.34
N HIS A 137 19.14 -4.27 6.57
CA HIS A 137 19.03 -3.09 5.71
C HIS A 137 17.81 -2.24 6.10
N PRO A 138 17.91 -0.89 6.12
CA PRO A 138 16.81 -0.03 6.54
C PRO A 138 15.49 -0.25 5.79
N ALA A 139 15.52 -0.42 4.47
CA ALA A 139 14.33 -0.64 3.65
C ALA A 139 13.58 -1.94 4.04
N ARG A 140 14.34 -3.00 4.35
CA ARG A 140 13.83 -4.31 4.76
C ARG A 140 13.32 -4.32 6.19
N ARG A 141 14.02 -3.64 7.09
CA ARG A 141 13.56 -3.39 8.47
C ARG A 141 12.26 -2.60 8.49
N TYR A 142 12.15 -1.57 7.65
CA TYR A 142 10.92 -0.79 7.51
C TYR A 142 9.79 -1.66 6.92
N ASN A 143 10.08 -2.48 5.90
CA ASN A 143 9.13 -3.47 5.38
C ASN A 143 8.62 -4.43 6.48
N TYR A 144 9.52 -4.94 7.33
CA TYR A 144 9.14 -5.76 8.50
C TYR A 144 8.20 -5.03 9.46
N TRP A 145 8.50 -3.77 9.81
CA TRP A 145 7.61 -2.97 10.68
C TRP A 145 6.24 -2.70 10.07
N LEU A 146 6.14 -2.64 8.75
CA LEU A 146 4.86 -2.52 8.03
C LEU A 146 4.12 -3.87 7.89
N GLY A 147 4.67 -4.97 8.39
CA GLY A 147 4.10 -6.31 8.23
C GLY A 147 4.32 -6.92 6.84
N GLY A 148 5.25 -6.37 6.06
CA GLY A 148 5.67 -6.93 4.78
C GLY A 148 6.50 -8.21 4.93
N LYS A 149 6.67 -8.93 3.82
CA LYS A 149 7.40 -10.21 3.74
C LYS A 149 8.78 -10.11 3.08
N ASP A 150 9.13 -8.93 2.55
CA ASP A 150 10.38 -8.70 1.82
C ASP A 150 11.49 -8.30 2.80
N ASN A 151 11.79 -9.19 3.73
CA ASN A 151 12.79 -9.01 4.78
C ASN A 151 13.36 -10.36 5.24
N PHE A 152 14.59 -10.34 5.73
CA PHE A 152 15.30 -11.51 6.24
C PHE A 152 15.40 -11.48 7.77
N ALA A 153 15.83 -12.58 8.38
CA ALA A 153 15.98 -12.73 9.82
C ALA A 153 16.86 -11.64 10.45
N ALA A 154 17.92 -11.20 9.75
CA ALA A 154 18.77 -10.11 10.22
C ALA A 154 18.01 -8.78 10.34
N ASP A 155 17.13 -8.49 9.38
CA ASP A 155 16.29 -7.29 9.37
C ASP A 155 15.28 -7.32 10.52
N ARG A 156 14.62 -8.48 10.73
CA ARG A 156 13.65 -8.68 11.81
C ARG A 156 14.30 -8.55 13.19
N ALA A 157 15.46 -9.18 13.37
CA ALA A 157 16.23 -9.07 14.62
C ALA A 157 16.65 -7.63 14.92
N SER A 158 17.10 -6.89 13.90
CA SER A 158 17.42 -5.45 14.03
C SER A 158 16.18 -4.63 14.34
N GLY A 159 15.05 -4.89 13.68
CA GLY A 159 13.76 -4.25 13.94
C GLY A 159 13.31 -4.45 15.39
N ASP A 160 13.37 -5.68 15.90
CA ASP A 160 13.01 -6.01 17.28
C ASP A 160 13.95 -5.37 18.30
N GLU A 161 15.25 -5.27 18.02
CA GLU A 161 16.20 -4.56 18.89
C GLU A 161 15.88 -3.08 19.00
N LEU A 162 15.57 -2.43 17.86
CA LEU A 162 15.18 -1.03 17.85
C LEU A 162 13.82 -0.79 18.50
N GLU A 163 12.84 -1.68 18.35
CA GLU A 163 11.57 -1.58 19.07
C GLU A 163 11.73 -1.68 20.60
N ARG A 164 12.71 -2.44 21.09
CA ARG A 164 13.02 -2.48 22.53
C ARG A 164 13.56 -1.14 23.05
N LEU A 165 14.28 -0.39 22.22
CA LEU A 165 14.84 0.92 22.56
C LEU A 165 13.82 2.05 22.31
N PHE A 166 13.00 1.91 21.28
CA PHE A 166 11.99 2.86 20.82
C PHE A 166 10.66 2.12 20.60
N PRO A 167 9.85 1.92 21.67
CA PRO A 167 8.59 1.18 21.57
C PRO A 167 7.60 1.72 20.53
N GLY A 168 7.72 3.00 20.16
CA GLY A 168 6.93 3.64 19.13
C GLY A 168 7.40 3.42 17.68
N ALA A 169 8.51 2.72 17.44
CA ALA A 169 9.13 2.63 16.10
C ALA A 169 8.16 2.06 15.04
N ARG A 170 7.44 0.97 15.36
CA ARG A 170 6.49 0.34 14.45
C ARG A 170 5.28 1.23 14.16
N ILE A 171 4.71 1.85 15.20
CA ILE A 171 3.60 2.81 15.06
C ILE A 171 4.04 4.00 14.21
N GLY A 172 5.25 4.51 14.45
CA GLY A 172 5.84 5.60 13.67
C GLY A 172 6.04 5.24 12.20
N ALA A 173 6.42 3.99 11.90
CA ALA A 173 6.53 3.52 10.52
C ALA A 173 5.17 3.53 9.79
N LEU A 174 4.11 3.04 10.44
CA LEU A 174 2.76 3.05 9.88
C LEU A 174 2.23 4.48 9.68
N ALA A 175 2.32 5.33 10.71
CA ALA A 175 1.90 6.73 10.64
C ALA A 175 2.64 7.51 9.55
N ASN A 176 3.93 7.21 9.34
CA ASN A 176 4.72 7.81 8.27
C ASN A 176 4.23 7.41 6.87
N ARG A 177 3.78 6.16 6.67
CA ARG A 177 3.16 5.72 5.40
C ARG A 177 1.84 6.43 5.14
N GLU A 178 1.00 6.58 6.15
CA GLU A 178 -0.25 7.32 6.01
C GLU A 178 -0.01 8.79 5.66
N PHE A 179 0.98 9.43 6.32
CA PHE A 179 1.40 10.78 5.97
C PHE A 179 1.79 10.91 4.49
N LEU A 180 2.61 9.97 3.97
CA LEU A 180 3.02 9.97 2.56
C LEU A 180 1.79 10.01 1.65
N VAL A 181 0.81 9.13 1.88
CA VAL A 181 -0.42 9.06 1.09
C VAL A 181 -1.18 10.40 1.13
N ARG A 182 -1.37 10.98 2.33
CA ARG A 182 -2.07 12.26 2.50
C ARG A 182 -1.33 13.42 1.82
N ALA A 183 -0.01 13.48 1.94
CA ALA A 183 0.81 14.51 1.31
C ALA A 183 0.78 14.42 -0.23
N VAL A 184 0.90 13.22 -0.80
CA VAL A 184 0.80 13.01 -2.24
C VAL A 184 -0.59 13.37 -2.74
N ARG A 185 -1.66 12.91 -2.07
CA ARG A 185 -3.04 13.26 -2.42
C ARG A 185 -3.26 14.77 -2.42
N TYR A 186 -2.82 15.46 -1.37
CA TYR A 186 -2.87 16.93 -1.29
C TYR A 186 -2.16 17.60 -2.48
N LEU A 187 -0.94 17.18 -2.79
CA LEU A 187 -0.17 17.80 -3.87
C LEU A 187 -0.79 17.58 -5.25
N VAL A 188 -1.39 16.41 -5.51
CA VAL A 188 -2.03 16.14 -6.80
C VAL A 188 -3.39 16.82 -6.91
N ALA A 189 -4.24 16.69 -5.89
CA ALA A 189 -5.62 17.16 -5.91
C ALA A 189 -5.72 18.68 -5.73
N GLU A 190 -5.00 19.25 -4.77
CA GLU A 190 -5.12 20.67 -4.41
C GLU A 190 -4.03 21.53 -5.04
N CYS A 191 -2.80 21.01 -5.19
CA CYS A 191 -1.68 21.80 -5.73
C CYS A 191 -1.41 21.57 -7.23
N GLY A 192 -2.08 20.60 -7.87
CA GLY A 192 -1.94 20.34 -9.29
C GLY A 192 -0.60 19.71 -9.70
N ILE A 193 0.16 19.13 -8.77
CA ILE A 193 1.44 18.47 -9.10
C ILE A 193 1.19 17.19 -9.89
N ARG A 194 2.04 16.94 -10.89
CA ARG A 194 2.00 15.78 -11.80
C ARG A 194 3.34 15.04 -11.91
N GLN A 195 4.37 15.48 -11.21
CA GLN A 195 5.72 14.94 -11.31
C GLN A 195 6.30 14.75 -9.92
N PHE A 196 6.85 13.56 -9.65
CA PHE A 196 7.39 13.18 -8.36
C PHE A 196 8.79 12.60 -8.54
N LEU A 197 9.73 13.05 -7.71
CA LEU A 197 11.05 12.46 -7.54
C LEU A 197 11.15 11.93 -6.12
N ASP A 198 11.13 10.62 -5.96
CA ASP A 198 11.00 9.93 -4.68
C ASP A 198 12.33 9.30 -4.26
N ILE A 199 13.03 9.93 -3.31
CA ILE A 199 14.37 9.57 -2.86
C ILE A 199 14.31 8.75 -1.58
N GLY A 200 14.89 7.55 -1.61
CA GLY A 200 14.77 6.57 -0.53
C GLY A 200 13.41 5.87 -0.57
N THR A 201 13.03 5.40 -1.75
CA THR A 201 11.71 4.81 -2.01
C THR A 201 11.37 3.65 -1.07
N GLY A 202 12.39 2.86 -0.67
CA GLY A 202 12.20 1.64 0.07
C GLY A 202 11.54 0.53 -0.74
N LEU A 203 11.19 -0.56 -0.06
CA LEU A 203 10.50 -1.69 -0.69
C LEU A 203 9.03 -1.35 -0.95
N PRO A 204 8.45 -1.83 -2.06
CA PRO A 204 7.05 -1.60 -2.40
C PRO A 204 6.11 -2.00 -1.26
N SER A 205 5.10 -1.18 -1.01
CA SER A 205 4.03 -1.41 -0.02
C SER A 205 2.71 -0.88 -0.57
N ALA A 206 1.59 -1.08 0.13
CA ALA A 206 0.31 -0.52 -0.31
C ALA A 206 0.38 1.02 -0.40
N GLY A 207 -0.21 1.59 -1.45
CA GLY A 207 -0.27 3.04 -1.66
C GLY A 207 1.08 3.65 -2.04
N ASN A 208 1.78 3.05 -3.02
CA ASN A 208 3.00 3.63 -3.56
C ASN A 208 2.73 5.02 -4.15
N THR A 209 3.73 5.90 -4.15
CA THR A 209 3.62 7.29 -4.62
C THR A 209 2.89 7.42 -5.98
N HIS A 210 3.23 6.58 -6.96
CA HIS A 210 2.60 6.59 -8.28
C HIS A 210 1.16 6.09 -8.25
N GLU A 211 0.83 5.07 -7.44
CA GLU A 211 -0.55 4.57 -7.30
C GLU A 211 -1.46 5.66 -6.74
N VAL A 212 -1.01 6.35 -5.69
CA VAL A 212 -1.76 7.46 -5.09
C VAL A 212 -1.91 8.60 -6.11
N ALA A 213 -0.81 9.03 -6.73
CA ALA A 213 -0.83 10.15 -7.66
C ALA A 213 -1.67 9.87 -8.91
N GLN A 214 -1.51 8.69 -9.51
CA GLN A 214 -2.21 8.28 -10.73
C GLN A 214 -3.67 7.93 -10.49
N SER A 215 -4.05 7.58 -9.25
CA SER A 215 -5.48 7.41 -8.90
C SER A 215 -6.27 8.72 -8.98
N ILE A 216 -5.60 9.87 -8.87
CA ILE A 216 -6.20 11.22 -8.92
C ILE A 216 -5.93 11.88 -10.27
N ALA A 217 -4.72 11.72 -10.80
CA ALA A 217 -4.29 12.28 -12.08
C ALA A 217 -3.47 11.24 -12.84
N PRO A 218 -4.11 10.42 -13.71
CA PRO A 218 -3.48 9.26 -14.36
C PRO A 218 -2.18 9.57 -15.10
N GLU A 219 -2.02 10.79 -15.62
CA GLU A 219 -0.84 11.28 -16.32
C GLU A 219 0.39 11.53 -15.43
N SER A 220 0.24 11.37 -14.12
CA SER A 220 1.31 11.63 -13.15
C SER A 220 2.53 10.74 -13.40
N ARG A 221 3.71 11.34 -13.26
CA ARG A 221 5.01 10.73 -13.52
C ARG A 221 5.81 10.64 -12.23
N VAL A 222 6.40 9.48 -11.97
CA VAL A 222 7.17 9.23 -10.75
C VAL A 222 8.51 8.59 -11.09
N VAL A 223 9.60 9.18 -10.62
CA VAL A 223 10.92 8.56 -10.65
C VAL A 223 11.31 8.19 -9.23
N TYR A 224 11.51 6.91 -9.01
CA TYR A 224 11.91 6.31 -7.74
C TYR A 224 13.43 6.16 -7.68
N VAL A 225 14.00 6.40 -6.50
CA VAL A 225 15.45 6.29 -6.26
C VAL A 225 15.70 5.57 -4.95
N ASP A 226 16.50 4.51 -4.99
CA ASP A 226 16.96 3.81 -3.78
C ASP A 226 18.36 3.21 -4.02
N ASN A 227 19.09 2.92 -2.94
CA ASN A 227 20.42 2.29 -3.04
C ASN A 227 20.41 0.80 -2.66
N ASP A 228 19.32 0.27 -2.08
CA ASP A 228 19.18 -1.17 -1.80
C ASP A 228 19.03 -1.96 -3.10
N PRO A 229 19.94 -2.91 -3.40
CA PRO A 229 19.80 -3.78 -4.57
C PRO A 229 18.52 -4.62 -4.58
N LEU A 230 17.94 -4.92 -3.40
CA LEU A 230 16.67 -5.64 -3.31
C LEU A 230 15.52 -4.79 -3.86
N VAL A 231 15.54 -3.47 -3.64
CA VAL A 231 14.52 -2.56 -4.17
C VAL A 231 14.51 -2.56 -5.70
N LEU A 232 15.68 -2.58 -6.36
CA LEU A 232 15.75 -2.68 -7.83
C LEU A 232 15.08 -3.97 -8.36
N THR A 233 15.28 -5.08 -7.65
CA THR A 233 14.73 -6.40 -8.02
C THR A 233 13.21 -6.35 -8.00
N HIS A 234 12.63 -5.72 -6.98
CA HIS A 234 11.18 -5.56 -6.83
C HIS A 234 10.61 -4.44 -7.71
N ALA A 235 11.36 -3.36 -7.94
CA ALA A 235 10.95 -2.20 -8.74
C ALA A 235 10.65 -2.58 -10.20
N LYS A 236 11.42 -3.50 -10.79
CA LYS A 236 11.18 -4.00 -12.15
C LYS A 236 9.86 -4.75 -12.30
N ALA A 237 9.35 -5.35 -11.24
CA ALA A 237 8.13 -6.15 -11.26
C ALA A 237 6.88 -5.35 -10.81
N LEU A 238 7.04 -4.31 -10.00
CA LEU A 238 5.93 -3.66 -9.29
C LEU A 238 5.65 -2.20 -9.67
N LEU A 239 6.52 -1.55 -10.45
CA LEU A 239 6.29 -0.18 -10.94
C LEU A 239 5.41 -0.13 -12.19
N THR A 240 4.25 -0.80 -12.17
CA THR A 240 3.31 -0.77 -13.29
C THR A 240 2.57 0.57 -13.30
N SER A 241 3.01 1.49 -14.16
CA SER A 241 2.35 2.78 -14.35
C SER A 241 0.98 2.62 -15.02
N SER A 242 0.09 3.60 -14.80
CA SER A 242 -1.02 3.85 -15.70
C SER A 242 -0.53 4.09 -17.15
N PRO A 243 -1.36 3.81 -18.18
CA PRO A 243 -0.99 4.07 -19.58
C PRO A 243 -0.70 5.55 -19.89
N ALA A 244 -1.33 6.48 -19.16
CA ALA A 244 -1.14 7.91 -19.34
C ALA A 244 0.08 8.44 -18.56
N GLY A 245 0.45 7.77 -17.48
CA GLY A 245 1.54 8.14 -16.59
C GLY A 245 2.88 7.55 -17.00
N ARG A 246 3.89 7.75 -16.15
CA ARG A 246 5.20 7.10 -16.26
C ARG A 246 5.76 6.77 -14.89
N THR A 247 6.39 5.61 -14.77
CA THR A 247 7.19 5.23 -13.62
C THR A 247 8.57 4.84 -14.10
N ALA A 248 9.59 5.24 -13.37
CA ALA A 248 10.95 4.76 -13.61
C ALA A 248 11.71 4.64 -12.28
N TYR A 249 12.82 3.91 -12.32
CA TYR A 249 13.64 3.65 -11.15
C TYR A 249 15.12 3.91 -11.43
N ILE A 250 15.81 4.52 -10.48
CA ILE A 250 17.25 4.77 -10.50
C ILE A 250 17.85 4.14 -9.25
N GLN A 251 18.77 3.19 -9.42
CA GLN A 251 19.59 2.74 -8.30
C GLN A 251 20.69 3.76 -8.06
N ALA A 252 20.57 4.59 -7.03
CA ALA A 252 21.55 5.64 -6.72
C ALA A 252 21.55 6.01 -5.23
N ASP A 253 22.67 6.58 -4.79
CA ASP A 253 22.86 7.01 -3.41
C ASP A 253 22.55 8.52 -3.27
N VAL A 254 21.64 8.87 -2.35
CA VAL A 254 21.27 10.26 -2.07
C VAL A 254 22.46 11.12 -1.63
N ARG A 255 23.52 10.52 -1.09
CA ARG A 255 24.78 11.21 -0.74
C ARG A 255 25.54 11.70 -1.97
N GLN A 256 25.12 11.32 -3.17
CA GLN A 256 25.68 11.74 -4.45
C GLN A 256 24.58 12.32 -5.37
N PRO A 257 23.96 13.47 -5.04
CA PRO A 257 22.80 14.01 -5.77
C PRO A 257 23.06 14.18 -7.27
N SER A 258 24.27 14.57 -7.64
CA SER A 258 24.71 14.67 -9.04
C SER A 258 24.52 13.39 -9.86
N THR A 259 24.60 12.20 -9.25
CA THR A 259 24.34 10.92 -9.96
C THR A 259 22.87 10.75 -10.32
N ILE A 260 21.98 11.25 -9.46
CA ILE A 260 20.52 11.25 -9.67
C ILE A 260 20.17 12.30 -10.72
N LEU A 261 20.64 13.53 -10.55
CA LEU A 261 20.34 14.67 -11.43
C LEU A 261 20.89 14.51 -12.86
N ASN A 262 22.01 13.79 -13.03
CA ASN A 262 22.59 13.50 -14.33
C ASN A 262 22.11 12.17 -14.95
N SER A 263 21.26 11.42 -14.26
CA SER A 263 20.72 10.17 -14.77
C SER A 263 19.87 10.42 -16.03
N PRO A 264 20.12 9.72 -17.15
CA PRO A 264 19.26 9.77 -18.33
C PRO A 264 17.81 9.40 -18.00
N VAL A 265 17.62 8.41 -17.12
CA VAL A 265 16.31 7.94 -16.66
C VAL A 265 15.50 9.09 -16.05
N LEU A 266 16.14 9.98 -15.28
CA LEU A 266 15.45 11.13 -14.70
C LEU A 266 14.94 12.07 -15.80
N ARG A 267 15.80 12.43 -16.75
CA ARG A 267 15.51 13.41 -17.81
C ARG A 267 14.51 12.91 -18.85
N GLU A 268 14.45 11.60 -19.07
CA GLU A 268 13.50 10.96 -19.99
C GLU A 268 12.08 10.87 -19.40
N ASN A 269 11.97 10.89 -18.06
CA ASN A 269 10.71 10.68 -17.36
C ASN A 269 10.14 11.95 -16.71
N LEU A 270 10.98 12.87 -16.23
CA LEU A 270 10.55 14.14 -15.64
C LEU A 270 11.04 15.35 -16.44
N ASP A 271 10.15 16.32 -16.63
CA ASP A 271 10.46 17.66 -17.12
C ASP A 271 10.73 18.58 -15.93
N LEU A 272 12.01 18.76 -15.58
CA LEU A 272 12.44 19.57 -14.43
C LEU A 272 12.18 21.07 -14.61
N SER A 273 11.80 21.52 -15.82
CA SER A 273 11.35 22.90 -16.05
C SER A 273 9.92 23.16 -15.58
N GLN A 274 9.18 22.09 -15.24
CA GLN A 274 7.86 22.14 -14.63
C GLN A 274 7.94 21.75 -13.15
N PRO A 275 6.94 22.13 -12.32
CA PRO A 275 6.92 21.77 -10.91
C PRO A 275 7.04 20.25 -10.67
N VAL A 276 7.90 19.88 -9.73
CA VAL A 276 8.13 18.50 -9.26
C VAL A 276 7.98 18.46 -7.73
N ALA A 277 7.37 17.42 -7.19
CA ALA A 277 7.44 17.11 -5.77
C ALA A 277 8.67 16.24 -5.50
N LEU A 278 9.66 16.81 -4.82
CA LEU A 278 10.80 16.09 -4.26
C LEU A 278 10.38 15.45 -2.93
N MET A 279 10.43 14.13 -2.86
CA MET A 279 10.09 13.37 -1.66
C MET A 279 11.37 12.80 -1.05
N MET A 280 11.56 13.07 0.24
CA MET A 280 12.63 12.52 1.08
C MET A 280 12.01 12.01 2.36
N VAL A 281 11.08 11.07 2.20
CA VAL A 281 10.29 10.48 3.28
C VAL A 281 11.07 9.31 3.89
N ALA A 282 11.30 9.33 5.19
CA ALA A 282 12.02 8.30 5.92
C ALA A 282 13.45 7.97 5.42
N VAL A 283 14.18 8.96 4.87
CA VAL A 283 15.54 8.74 4.32
C VAL A 283 16.63 9.60 4.98
N LEU A 284 16.35 10.86 5.32
CA LEU A 284 17.39 11.81 5.74
C LEU A 284 18.00 11.51 7.12
N HIS A 285 17.35 10.69 7.94
CA HIS A 285 17.94 10.21 9.18
C HIS A 285 19.10 9.24 8.96
N PHE A 286 19.29 8.66 7.77
CA PHE A 286 20.49 7.89 7.45
C PHE A 286 21.69 8.76 7.04
N ILE A 287 21.55 10.09 7.09
CA ILE A 287 22.62 11.07 6.83
C ILE A 287 23.14 11.60 8.17
N PRO A 288 24.28 11.09 8.67
CA PRO A 288 24.78 11.45 9.98
C PRO A 288 25.35 12.87 10.01
N GLY A 289 25.19 13.54 11.14
CA GLY A 289 25.75 14.86 11.41
C GLY A 289 24.72 16.00 11.37
N GLU A 290 24.99 16.98 12.23
CA GLU A 290 24.28 18.26 12.26
C GLU A 290 24.56 19.02 10.95
N GLY A 291 23.51 19.54 10.32
CA GLY A 291 23.59 20.24 9.03
C GLY A 291 23.92 19.38 7.80
N ALA A 292 24.36 18.12 7.94
CA ALA A 292 24.85 17.30 6.81
C ALA A 292 23.78 16.98 5.75
N ALA A 293 22.51 16.87 6.14
CA ALA A 293 21.41 16.62 5.21
C ALA A 293 21.05 17.85 4.36
N ARG A 294 21.31 19.06 4.85
CA ARG A 294 20.84 20.30 4.23
C ARG A 294 21.45 20.55 2.84
N PRO A 295 22.77 20.42 2.62
CA PRO A 295 23.35 20.57 1.29
C PRO A 295 22.77 19.61 0.24
N LEU A 296 22.43 18.38 0.64
CA LEU A 296 21.83 17.39 -0.25
C LEU A 296 20.41 17.81 -0.69
N VAL A 297 19.62 18.29 0.27
CA VAL A 297 18.28 18.83 0.00
C VAL A 297 18.38 20.07 -0.89
N GLU A 298 19.29 20.99 -0.59
CA GLU A 298 19.50 22.22 -1.37
C GLU A 298 19.92 21.91 -2.81
N GLU A 299 20.88 21.01 -3.04
CA GLU A 299 21.34 20.62 -4.38
C GLU A 299 20.21 20.00 -5.22
N LEU A 300 19.45 19.05 -4.66
CA LEU A 300 18.32 18.42 -5.35
C LEU A 300 17.21 19.43 -5.64
N LEU A 301 16.89 20.29 -4.69
CA LEU A 301 15.81 21.25 -4.81
C LEU A 301 16.15 22.42 -5.74
N ASP A 302 17.42 22.84 -5.80
CA ASP A 302 17.89 23.89 -6.71
C ASP A 302 17.66 23.51 -8.18
N ALA A 303 17.76 22.22 -8.53
CA ALA A 303 17.50 21.71 -9.88
C ALA A 303 16.03 21.76 -10.32
N LEU A 304 15.09 22.00 -9.40
CA LEU A 304 13.64 21.94 -9.68
C LEU A 304 13.04 23.34 -9.92
N ALA A 305 12.07 23.46 -10.82
CA ALA A 305 11.42 24.74 -11.12
C ALA A 305 10.70 25.36 -9.90
N PRO A 306 10.56 26.71 -9.82
CA PRO A 306 9.63 27.35 -8.89
C PRO A 306 8.22 26.77 -8.99
N GLY A 307 7.53 26.65 -7.86
CA GLY A 307 6.26 25.93 -7.74
C GLY A 307 6.40 24.46 -7.38
N SER A 308 7.62 23.90 -7.43
CA SER A 308 7.96 22.57 -6.90
C SER A 308 7.74 22.48 -5.40
N PHE A 309 7.67 21.26 -4.88
CA PHE A 309 7.47 20.98 -3.46
C PHE A 309 8.56 20.08 -2.90
N LEU A 310 8.83 20.21 -1.61
CA LEU A 310 9.66 19.32 -0.82
C LEU A 310 8.77 18.65 0.23
N ILE A 311 8.78 17.32 0.30
CA ILE A 311 8.14 16.52 1.34
C ILE A 311 9.24 15.81 2.14
N VAL A 312 9.30 16.02 3.45
CA VAL A 312 10.27 15.34 4.33
C VAL A 312 9.58 14.78 5.56
N THR A 313 10.01 13.59 5.97
CA THR A 313 9.76 13.09 7.33
C THR A 313 11.06 12.69 8.00
N HIS A 314 11.12 12.81 9.33
CA HIS A 314 12.36 12.61 10.04
C HIS A 314 12.19 12.16 11.50
N LEU A 315 12.97 11.15 11.92
CA LEU A 315 13.04 10.72 13.31
C LEU A 315 13.50 11.85 14.24
N THR A 316 12.79 12.05 15.35
CA THR A 316 13.12 13.07 16.34
C THR A 316 13.41 12.50 17.71
N HIS A 317 14.27 13.20 18.43
CA HIS A 317 14.55 12.95 19.84
C HIS A 317 13.74 13.88 20.78
N ASP A 318 12.91 14.79 20.26
CA ASP A 318 12.20 15.79 21.05
C ASP A 318 11.20 15.20 22.07
N PHE A 319 10.70 13.99 21.80
CA PHE A 319 9.76 13.27 22.67
C PHE A 319 10.44 12.15 23.46
N THR A 320 11.75 11.99 23.32
CA THR A 320 12.51 10.86 23.85
C THR A 320 13.23 11.29 25.14
N PRO A 321 13.12 10.54 26.25
CA PRO A 321 13.87 10.80 27.47
C PRO A 321 15.37 10.95 27.21
N ALA A 322 16.01 11.94 27.85
CA ALA A 322 17.42 12.30 27.58
C ALA A 322 18.40 11.13 27.76
N GLU A 323 18.11 10.23 28.70
CA GLU A 323 18.86 9.00 28.95
C GLU A 323 18.80 8.01 27.78
N ILE A 324 17.64 7.86 27.12
CA ILE A 324 17.50 7.05 25.90
C ILE A 324 18.22 7.73 24.72
N VAL A 325 18.14 9.07 24.63
CA VAL A 325 18.88 9.83 23.60
C VAL A 325 20.39 9.62 23.74
N GLU A 326 20.92 9.64 24.96
CA GLU A 326 22.36 9.42 25.19
C GLU A 326 22.77 7.95 25.00
N ALA A 327 21.91 7.00 25.39
CA ALA A 327 22.12 5.58 25.07
C ALA A 327 22.19 5.36 23.55
N HIS A 328 21.30 6.00 22.79
CA HIS A 328 21.31 5.96 21.34
C HIS A 328 22.56 6.62 20.74
N ARG A 329 22.97 7.80 21.22
CA ARG A 329 24.23 8.44 20.80
C ARG A 329 25.44 7.56 21.08
N THR A 330 25.42 6.82 22.18
CA THR A 330 26.47 5.84 22.49
C THR A 330 26.49 4.70 21.47
N LEU A 331 25.32 4.16 21.09
CA LEU A 331 25.22 3.15 20.02
C LEU A 331 25.74 3.70 18.68
N GLN A 332 25.39 4.94 18.31
CA GLN A 332 25.93 5.59 17.11
C GLN A 332 27.45 5.72 17.14
N ARG A 333 28.05 6.22 18.25
CA ARG A 333 29.51 6.36 18.39
C ARG A 333 30.24 5.01 18.29
N GLN A 334 29.56 3.92 18.62
CA GLN A 334 30.06 2.55 18.51
C GLN A 334 29.82 1.93 17.13
N GLY A 335 29.18 2.64 16.19
CA GLY A 335 28.81 2.11 14.87
C GLY A 335 27.69 1.07 14.93
N ARG A 336 26.88 1.06 16.01
CA ARG A 336 25.79 0.10 16.27
C ARG A 336 24.39 0.69 16.03
N SER A 337 24.29 1.93 15.56
CA SER A 337 23.06 2.54 15.06
C SER A 337 23.33 3.19 13.71
N ASP A 338 22.39 3.03 12.77
CA ASP A 338 22.49 3.51 11.40
C ASP A 338 21.74 4.82 11.14
N PHE A 339 21.02 5.35 12.14
CA PHE A 339 20.18 6.55 11.98
C PHE A 339 20.57 7.69 12.93
N TRP A 340 20.28 8.92 12.50
CA TRP A 340 20.52 10.19 13.18
C TRP A 340 19.19 10.86 13.48
N MET A 341 18.94 11.19 14.76
CA MET A 341 17.71 11.89 15.18
C MET A 341 17.94 13.40 15.19
N ARG A 342 16.97 14.18 14.71
CA ARG A 342 17.03 15.66 14.68
C ARG A 342 15.95 16.27 15.56
N SER A 343 16.26 17.40 16.18
CA SER A 343 15.29 18.25 16.85
C SER A 343 14.35 18.91 15.84
N LYS A 344 13.21 19.44 16.30
CA LYS A 344 12.28 20.21 15.47
C LYS A 344 12.96 21.39 14.78
N THR A 345 13.90 22.06 15.47
CA THR A 345 14.66 23.19 14.94
C THR A 345 15.52 22.75 13.76
N GLU A 346 16.38 21.74 13.94
CA GLU A 346 17.23 21.19 12.87
C GLU A 346 16.40 20.66 11.69
N PHE A 347 15.25 20.04 11.97
CA PHE A 347 14.33 19.57 10.93
C PHE A 347 13.72 20.73 10.13
N THR A 348 13.32 21.80 10.82
CA THR A 348 12.74 22.99 10.17
C THR A 348 13.74 23.68 9.24
N GLU A 349 15.04 23.66 9.57
CA GLU A 349 16.10 24.24 8.74
C GLU A 349 16.23 23.58 7.36
N LEU A 350 15.79 22.33 7.19
CA LEU A 350 15.75 21.65 5.89
C LEU A 350 14.83 22.35 4.87
N PHE A 351 13.89 23.17 5.36
CA PHE A 351 12.93 23.91 4.54
C PHE A 351 13.32 25.39 4.35
N SER A 352 14.56 25.77 4.65
CA SER A 352 15.03 27.15 4.53
C SER A 352 14.79 27.70 3.12
N GLY A 353 14.15 28.87 3.02
CA GLY A 353 13.80 29.49 1.74
C GLY A 353 12.53 28.96 1.07
N LEU A 354 11.82 28.00 1.68
CA LEU A 354 10.54 27.48 1.20
C LEU A 354 9.36 28.06 1.99
N LYS A 355 8.19 28.14 1.34
CA LYS A 355 6.94 28.43 2.02
C LYS A 355 6.36 27.11 2.54
N LEU A 356 6.39 26.92 3.86
CA LEU A 356 5.73 25.77 4.49
C LEU A 356 4.23 25.77 4.20
N VAL A 357 3.70 24.59 3.89
CA VAL A 357 2.26 24.33 3.75
C VAL A 357 1.67 24.11 5.13
N ASP A 358 0.53 24.72 5.42
CA ASP A 358 -0.18 24.54 6.69
C ASP A 358 -0.51 23.06 6.94
N PRO A 359 -0.28 22.54 8.17
CA PRO A 359 0.00 23.27 9.42
C PRO A 359 1.49 23.55 9.71
N GLY A 360 2.39 23.43 8.73
CA GLY A 360 3.83 23.61 8.89
C GLY A 360 4.52 22.34 9.39
N VAL A 361 5.40 22.48 10.39
CA VAL A 361 6.14 21.35 10.98
C VAL A 361 5.38 20.78 12.17
N VAL A 362 4.84 19.58 11.99
CA VAL A 362 4.05 18.82 12.98
C VAL A 362 4.40 17.33 12.90
N THR A 363 3.89 16.49 13.80
CA THR A 363 4.13 15.04 13.70
C THR A 363 3.42 14.45 12.48
N THR A 364 3.85 13.27 12.03
CA THR A 364 3.24 12.58 10.88
C THR A 364 1.73 12.35 11.05
N THR A 365 1.21 12.18 12.26
CA THR A 365 -0.21 12.00 12.54
C THR A 365 -1.01 13.31 12.55
N GLU A 366 -0.37 14.44 12.85
CA GLU A 366 -1.02 15.75 12.94
C GLU A 366 -1.06 16.50 11.60
N TRP A 367 -0.27 16.07 10.62
CA TRP A 367 -0.25 16.73 9.32
C TRP A 367 -1.49 16.33 8.50
N ARG A 368 -2.45 17.26 8.41
CA ARG A 368 -3.71 17.16 7.65
C ARG A 368 -4.38 15.78 7.80
N PRO A 369 -4.83 15.39 9.00
CA PRO A 369 -5.45 14.08 9.22
C PRO A 369 -6.86 14.01 8.60
N ASP A 370 -7.25 12.81 8.15
CA ASP A 370 -8.57 12.56 7.53
C ASP A 370 -9.70 12.44 8.57
N SER A 371 -9.35 12.26 9.84
CA SER A 371 -10.27 12.22 10.97
C SER A 371 -9.61 12.83 12.22
N VAL A 372 -10.42 13.33 13.16
CA VAL A 372 -9.93 13.85 14.43
C VAL A 372 -9.50 12.67 15.30
N ILE A 373 -8.19 12.48 15.47
CA ILE A 373 -7.64 11.52 16.42
C ILE A 373 -7.62 12.20 17.80
N SER A 374 -8.71 12.08 18.56
CA SER A 374 -8.71 12.38 20.00
C SER A 374 -8.37 11.10 20.77
N ASP A 375 -7.36 11.13 21.63
CA ASP A 375 -7.01 10.13 22.66
C ASP A 375 -5.86 9.13 22.39
N VAL A 376 -5.07 9.34 21.32
CA VAL A 376 -3.77 8.66 21.18
C VAL A 376 -2.66 9.55 21.76
N ASP A 377 -1.79 9.02 22.62
CA ASP A 377 -0.58 9.73 23.04
C ASP A 377 0.40 9.80 21.86
N LEU A 378 0.22 10.80 21.02
CA LEU A 378 1.00 11.04 19.80
C LEU A 378 2.50 11.28 20.10
N ARG A 379 2.90 11.43 21.37
CA ARG A 379 4.32 11.43 21.79
C ARG A 379 5.01 10.10 21.51
N ALA A 380 4.26 9.02 21.27
CA ALA A 380 4.80 7.74 20.83
C ALA A 380 5.25 7.77 19.34
N VAL A 381 4.83 8.74 18.54
CA VAL A 381 5.24 8.88 17.13
C VAL A 381 6.43 9.82 17.04
N THR A 382 7.62 9.25 17.02
CA THR A 382 8.90 9.98 17.02
C THR A 382 9.28 10.52 15.63
N VAL A 383 8.32 10.98 14.82
CA VAL A 383 8.57 11.39 13.42
C VAL A 383 7.95 12.76 13.13
N TRP A 384 8.81 13.75 12.84
CA TRP A 384 8.40 15.04 12.28
C TRP A 384 8.05 14.91 10.80
N ALA A 385 7.09 15.72 10.34
CA ALA A 385 6.65 15.80 8.96
C ALA A 385 6.41 17.25 8.55
N ALA A 386 6.74 17.57 7.30
CA ALA A 386 6.42 18.85 6.70
C ALA A 386 6.43 18.80 5.16
N VAL A 387 5.70 19.74 4.58
CA VAL A 387 5.67 20.00 3.14
C VAL A 387 6.00 21.47 2.91
N GLY A 388 6.95 21.76 2.02
CA GLY A 388 7.37 23.13 1.68
C GLY A 388 7.29 23.38 0.19
N ARG A 389 6.73 24.53 -0.20
CA ARG A 389 6.65 24.98 -1.59
C ARG A 389 7.86 25.84 -1.94
N LYS A 390 8.56 25.50 -3.01
CA LYS A 390 9.59 26.34 -3.63
C LYS A 390 8.92 27.55 -4.29
N THR A 391 9.23 28.73 -3.79
CA THR A 391 8.78 29.99 -4.39
C THR A 391 9.86 30.58 -5.28
N VAL A 392 9.47 31.43 -6.23
CA VAL A 392 10.42 32.28 -6.97
C VAL A 392 11.22 33.09 -5.95
N ARG A 393 12.56 33.11 -6.04
CA ARG A 393 13.38 33.85 -5.07
C ARG A 393 13.05 35.33 -5.17
N LYS A 394 13.11 36.07 -4.06
CA LYS A 394 12.83 37.53 -4.03
C LYS A 394 13.68 38.33 -5.04
N ALA A 395 14.91 37.88 -5.29
CA ALA A 395 15.80 38.43 -6.31
C ALA A 395 15.27 38.18 -7.74
N GLU A 396 14.86 36.95 -8.06
CA GLU A 396 14.24 36.56 -9.34
C GLU A 396 12.90 37.29 -9.56
N GLN A 397 12.10 37.49 -8.50
CA GLN A 397 10.84 38.23 -8.58
C GLN A 397 11.04 39.73 -8.84
N THR A 398 12.10 40.30 -8.25
CA THR A 398 12.55 41.67 -8.55
C THR A 398 13.02 41.77 -10.02
N LEU A 399 13.75 40.76 -10.49
CA LEU A 399 14.24 40.65 -11.86
C LEU A 399 13.11 40.49 -12.88
N ILE A 400 12.10 39.67 -12.59
CA ILE A 400 10.86 39.51 -13.38
C ILE A 400 10.11 40.83 -13.47
N THR A 401 10.03 41.59 -12.39
CA THR A 401 9.40 42.93 -12.35
C THR A 401 10.18 43.96 -13.17
N LEU A 402 11.51 43.90 -13.16
CA LEU A 402 12.38 44.75 -13.97
C LEU A 402 12.30 44.39 -15.46
N VAL A 403 12.35 43.11 -15.80
CA VAL A 403 12.41 42.60 -17.19
C VAL A 403 11.05 42.66 -17.89
N SER A 404 9.94 42.48 -17.18
CA SER A 404 8.56 42.59 -17.73
C SER A 404 8.20 43.99 -18.22
N ARG A 405 9.07 44.99 -18.02
CA ARG A 405 9.01 46.27 -18.74
C ARG A 405 9.35 46.01 -20.21
N SER A 406 8.39 46.29 -21.09
CA SER A 406 8.37 45.94 -22.52
C SER A 406 9.67 46.13 -23.36
N PRO A 407 10.68 46.97 -23.01
CA PRO A 407 11.96 46.99 -23.75
C PRO A 407 13.01 45.93 -23.36
N LEU A 408 13.08 45.52 -22.09
CA LEU A 408 14.15 44.66 -21.56
C LEU A 408 13.96 43.19 -21.99
N GLU A 409 12.73 42.70 -21.88
CA GLU A 409 12.39 41.33 -22.25
C GLU A 409 12.64 41.00 -23.72
N HIS A 410 12.17 41.82 -24.66
CA HIS A 410 12.36 41.53 -26.08
C HIS A 410 13.86 41.47 -26.43
N THR A 411 14.69 42.23 -25.70
CA THR A 411 16.15 42.21 -25.89
C THR A 411 16.77 40.92 -25.35
N LEU A 412 16.32 40.42 -24.19
CA LEU A 412 16.74 39.11 -23.68
C LEU A 412 16.30 37.96 -24.61
N ARG A 413 15.05 38.00 -25.10
CA ARG A 413 14.54 37.03 -26.08
C ARG A 413 15.30 37.04 -27.39
N ALA A 414 15.71 38.21 -27.87
CA ALA A 414 16.53 38.33 -29.09
C ALA A 414 17.90 37.64 -28.97
N LEU A 415 18.42 37.52 -27.74
CA LEU A 415 19.69 36.88 -27.40
C LEU A 415 19.56 35.39 -27.05
N ALA A 416 18.32 34.87 -26.93
CA ALA A 416 18.06 33.47 -26.59
C ALA A 416 18.58 32.49 -27.67
N ASP A 417 18.51 32.89 -28.94
CA ASP A 417 18.96 32.09 -30.08
C ASP A 417 20.49 32.13 -30.29
N GLY A 418 21.26 32.64 -29.32
CA GLY A 418 22.71 32.68 -29.33
C GLY A 418 23.33 34.09 -29.50
N PRO A 419 24.68 34.16 -29.56
CA PRO A 419 25.41 35.43 -29.62
C PRO A 419 24.92 36.33 -30.76
N THR A 420 24.56 37.58 -30.46
CA THR A 420 23.93 38.49 -31.43
C THR A 420 24.62 39.84 -31.45
N ARG A 421 24.92 40.36 -32.65
CA ARG A 421 25.51 41.69 -32.82
C ARG A 421 24.48 42.78 -32.58
N TYR A 422 24.96 43.94 -32.13
CA TYR A 422 24.13 45.13 -31.85
C TYR A 422 23.15 45.49 -32.99
N THR A 423 23.61 45.39 -34.25
CA THR A 423 22.80 45.69 -35.44
C THR A 423 21.61 44.75 -35.62
N ASP A 424 21.74 43.51 -35.14
CA ASP A 424 20.81 42.42 -35.44
C ASP A 424 19.79 42.22 -34.30
N ILE A 425 20.12 42.67 -33.09
CA ILE A 425 19.21 42.64 -31.93
C ILE A 425 17.91 43.40 -32.23
N ARG A 426 17.99 44.57 -32.88
CA ARG A 426 16.80 45.36 -33.24
C ARG A 426 15.87 44.61 -34.19
N ALA A 427 16.44 43.93 -35.19
CA ALA A 427 15.66 43.17 -36.16
C ALA A 427 14.96 41.96 -35.50
N ARG A 428 15.65 41.29 -34.56
CA ARG A 428 15.07 40.16 -33.81
C ARG A 428 13.95 40.60 -32.86
N ILE A 429 14.10 41.74 -32.17
CA ILE A 429 13.04 42.33 -31.33
C ILE A 429 11.75 42.55 -32.13
N VAL A 430 11.88 43.11 -33.34
CA VAL A 430 10.72 43.35 -34.23
C VAL A 430 10.09 42.04 -34.69
N LYS A 431 10.91 41.05 -35.05
CA LYS A 431 10.43 39.71 -35.44
C LYS A 431 9.66 39.02 -34.29
N GLN A 432 9.98 39.34 -33.05
CA GLN A 432 9.34 38.82 -31.84
C GLN A 432 8.09 39.61 -31.42
N GLY A 433 7.59 40.53 -32.26
CA GLY A 433 6.37 41.32 -31.98
C GLY A 433 6.62 42.58 -31.13
N GLY A 434 7.88 42.90 -30.80
CA GLY A 434 8.26 44.10 -30.06
C GLY A 434 8.43 45.32 -30.96
N ARG A 435 8.29 46.53 -30.40
CA ARG A 435 8.57 47.77 -31.12
C ARG A 435 10.09 48.00 -31.17
N ALA A 436 10.64 48.28 -32.35
CA ALA A 436 12.07 48.54 -32.50
C ALA A 436 12.51 49.72 -31.61
N PRO A 437 13.43 49.52 -30.64
CA PRO A 437 13.91 50.62 -29.82
C PRO A 437 14.71 51.63 -30.68
N LEU A 438 14.66 52.91 -30.32
CA LEU A 438 15.58 53.93 -30.87
C LEU A 438 17.03 53.55 -30.49
N ALA A 439 18.02 53.93 -31.30
CA ALA A 439 19.41 53.52 -31.09
C ALA A 439 19.94 53.88 -29.67
N GLY A 440 19.57 55.05 -29.14
CA GLY A 440 19.90 55.44 -27.76
C GLY A 440 19.18 54.64 -26.67
N GLN A 441 17.99 54.12 -26.96
CA GLN A 441 17.21 53.30 -26.02
C GLN A 441 17.77 51.88 -25.91
N LEU A 442 18.24 51.30 -27.03
CA LEU A 442 18.85 49.96 -27.00
C LEU A 442 20.15 49.94 -26.18
N ASN A 443 20.97 50.99 -26.28
CA ASN A 443 22.19 51.10 -25.45
C ASN A 443 21.87 51.16 -23.95
N LYS A 444 20.81 51.89 -23.58
CA LYS A 444 20.34 51.95 -22.19
C LYS A 444 19.87 50.58 -21.70
N VAL A 445 19.08 49.88 -22.50
CA VAL A 445 18.58 48.52 -22.19
C VAL A 445 19.73 47.52 -22.05
N LEU A 446 20.70 47.53 -22.96
CA LEU A 446 21.88 46.66 -22.87
C LEU A 446 22.73 47.00 -21.63
N GLY A 447 22.88 48.28 -21.31
CA GLY A 447 23.58 48.72 -20.10
C GLY A 447 22.89 48.24 -18.81
N GLU A 448 21.57 48.34 -18.74
CA GLU A 448 20.76 47.84 -17.61
C GLU A 448 20.88 46.31 -17.45
N LEU A 449 20.76 45.54 -18.54
CA LEU A 449 20.92 44.08 -18.51
C LEU A 449 22.35 43.65 -18.15
N THR A 450 23.36 44.42 -18.57
CA THR A 450 24.77 44.17 -18.21
C THR A 450 25.00 44.46 -16.72
N ALA A 451 24.46 45.56 -16.20
CA ALA A 451 24.56 45.91 -14.78
C ALA A 451 23.85 44.88 -13.88
N LEU A 452 22.79 44.24 -14.39
CA LEU A 452 22.10 43.13 -13.73
C LEU A 452 22.81 41.77 -13.90
N GLY A 453 23.92 41.70 -14.65
CA GLY A 453 24.68 40.47 -14.88
C GLY A 453 24.00 39.47 -15.84
N LEU A 454 22.94 39.87 -16.55
CA LEU A 454 22.12 38.96 -17.38
C LEU A 454 22.70 38.78 -18.79
N ILE A 455 23.48 39.74 -19.26
CA ILE A 455 24.14 39.68 -20.56
C ILE A 455 25.60 40.08 -20.42
N GLY A 456 26.43 39.51 -21.29
CA GLY A 456 27.84 39.87 -21.45
C GLY A 456 28.19 40.03 -22.92
N LYS A 457 29.41 40.48 -23.18
CA LYS A 457 30.01 40.40 -24.52
C LYS A 457 30.91 39.20 -24.58
N GLU A 458 30.87 38.50 -25.70
CA GLU A 458 31.80 37.40 -25.96
C GLU A 458 33.23 37.95 -25.99
N SER A 459 34.10 37.45 -25.12
CA SER A 459 35.52 37.78 -25.14
C SER A 459 36.16 37.11 -26.33
N SER A 460 36.76 37.88 -27.25
CA SER A 460 37.75 37.33 -28.17
C SER A 460 38.86 36.73 -27.32
N GLY A 461 39.17 35.44 -27.51
CA GLY A 461 40.09 34.64 -26.69
C GLY A 461 41.54 35.14 -26.57
N ASP A 462 41.85 36.32 -27.10
CA ASP A 462 43.14 36.99 -26.96
C ASP A 462 42.93 38.22 -26.09
N GLY A 463 43.62 38.29 -24.94
CA GLY A 463 43.44 39.26 -23.84
C GLY A 463 43.65 40.75 -24.16
N GLN A 464 43.00 41.29 -25.19
CA GLN A 464 42.89 42.72 -25.49
C GLN A 464 41.43 43.18 -25.40
N SER A 465 41.26 44.33 -24.74
CA SER A 465 40.11 45.24 -24.73
C SER A 465 38.87 44.78 -25.49
N ALA A 466 37.77 44.56 -24.75
CA ALA A 466 36.45 44.23 -25.27
C ALA A 466 36.06 45.16 -26.42
N SER A 467 36.19 44.66 -27.65
CA SER A 467 35.80 45.36 -28.87
C SER A 467 34.35 45.83 -28.76
N THR A 468 34.10 47.10 -29.12
CA THR A 468 32.74 47.66 -29.23
C THR A 468 31.87 46.90 -30.23
N ARG A 469 32.45 46.03 -31.06
CA ARG A 469 31.78 45.20 -32.07
C ARG A 469 31.52 43.74 -31.66
N ALA A 470 31.93 43.30 -30.47
CA ALA A 470 31.69 41.94 -30.01
C ALA A 470 30.18 41.64 -29.83
N PRO A 471 29.73 40.42 -30.17
CA PRO A 471 28.33 40.03 -30.01
C PRO A 471 27.96 39.95 -28.53
N TRP A 472 26.70 40.26 -28.23
CA TRP A 472 26.12 40.11 -26.91
C TRP A 472 25.63 38.67 -26.74
N THR A 473 25.80 38.12 -25.54
CA THR A 473 25.33 36.78 -25.17
C THR A 473 24.62 36.83 -23.82
N LEU A 474 23.69 35.90 -23.61
CA LEU A 474 23.15 35.63 -22.28
C LEU A 474 24.23 35.00 -21.39
N THR A 475 24.29 35.45 -20.15
CA THR A 475 24.98 34.73 -19.08
C THR A 475 24.12 33.55 -18.62
N GLU A 476 24.66 32.68 -17.77
CA GLU A 476 23.88 31.63 -17.11
C GLU A 476 22.71 32.22 -16.30
N GLN A 477 22.97 33.30 -15.56
CA GLN A 477 21.95 34.05 -14.84
C GLN A 477 20.88 34.65 -15.76
N GLY A 478 21.28 35.16 -16.93
CA GLY A 478 20.35 35.67 -17.94
C GLY A 478 19.45 34.60 -18.56
N ARG A 479 19.99 33.38 -18.76
CA ARG A 479 19.20 32.23 -19.23
C ARG A 479 18.19 31.78 -18.19
N SER A 480 18.60 31.64 -16.92
CA SER A 480 17.71 31.31 -15.80
C SER A 480 16.58 32.35 -15.68
N ALA A 481 16.94 33.63 -15.70
CA ALA A 481 15.98 34.72 -15.62
C ALA A 481 14.92 34.72 -16.74
N LEU A 482 15.33 34.37 -17.96
CA LEU A 482 14.42 34.29 -19.10
C LEU A 482 13.45 33.11 -18.96
N GLN A 483 13.93 31.97 -18.46
CA GLN A 483 13.11 30.79 -18.15
C GLN A 483 12.11 31.08 -17.03
N ASP A 484 12.54 31.73 -15.95
CA ASP A 484 11.68 32.12 -14.83
C ASP A 484 10.58 33.10 -15.26
N LEU A 485 10.89 34.03 -16.16
CA LEU A 485 9.92 34.98 -16.71
C LEU A 485 8.84 34.29 -17.56
N GLU A 486 9.21 33.27 -18.33
CA GLU A 486 8.27 32.45 -19.10
C GLU A 486 7.38 31.60 -18.21
N LEU A 487 7.97 30.99 -17.18
CA LEU A 487 7.26 30.20 -16.18
C LEU A 487 6.27 31.06 -15.38
N TYR A 488 6.70 32.24 -14.91
CA TYR A 488 5.84 33.19 -14.22
C TYR A 488 4.61 33.58 -15.04
N ARG A 489 4.76 33.76 -16.36
CA ARG A 489 3.62 34.04 -17.27
C ARG A 489 2.66 32.88 -17.44
N ARG A 490 3.17 31.65 -17.49
CA ARG A 490 2.30 30.45 -17.55
C ARG A 490 1.51 30.34 -16.25
N LEU A 491 2.18 30.53 -15.12
CA LEU A 491 1.55 30.46 -13.80
C LEU A 491 0.57 31.62 -13.53
N SER A 492 0.83 32.83 -14.03
CA SER A 492 -0.08 33.99 -13.87
C SER A 492 -1.24 34.04 -14.85
N ARG A 493 -1.23 33.21 -15.92
CA ARG A 493 -2.37 33.02 -16.83
C ARG A 493 -3.26 31.84 -16.44
N THR A 494 -2.77 30.98 -15.55
CA THR A 494 -3.58 29.92 -14.96
C THR A 494 -4.27 30.57 -13.76
N GLU A 495 -5.54 30.95 -13.89
CA GLU A 495 -6.35 31.28 -12.72
C GLU A 495 -6.35 30.05 -11.81
N ILE A 496 -5.51 30.08 -10.78
CA ILE A 496 -5.76 29.32 -9.57
C ILE A 496 -7.00 29.99 -8.98
N VAL A 497 -8.17 29.41 -9.24
CA VAL A 497 -9.39 29.76 -8.52
C VAL A 497 -9.10 29.49 -7.05
N PRO A 498 -9.06 30.51 -6.18
CA PRO A 498 -9.14 30.27 -4.76
C PRO A 498 -10.55 29.72 -4.54
N LEU A 499 -10.68 28.47 -4.10
CA LEU A 499 -11.94 28.02 -3.50
C LEU A 499 -12.09 28.87 -2.24
N GLY A 500 -12.93 29.91 -2.34
CA GLY A 500 -13.40 30.65 -1.19
C GLY A 500 -14.27 29.74 -0.35
N ASP A 501 -14.09 29.82 0.96
CA ASP A 501 -15.00 29.23 1.93
C ASP A 501 -16.42 29.72 1.61
N ASP A 502 -17.39 28.79 1.56
CA ASP A 502 -18.81 28.98 1.26
C ASP A 502 -19.23 29.01 -0.24
N GLU A 503 -19.30 27.84 -0.88
CA GLU A 503 -20.46 27.41 -1.70
C GLU A 503 -20.36 25.90 -2.07
N PRO A 504 -21.48 25.19 -2.26
CA PRO A 504 -21.49 23.73 -2.36
C PRO A 504 -20.95 23.22 -3.69
N THR A 505 -20.29 22.07 -3.63
CA THR A 505 -19.75 21.28 -4.76
C THR A 505 -20.71 21.21 -5.96
N PRO A 506 -20.28 21.53 -7.20
CA PRO A 506 -21.08 21.25 -8.38
C PRO A 506 -21.02 19.76 -8.72
N ASP A 507 -22.19 19.15 -8.93
CA ASP A 507 -22.36 17.83 -9.49
C ASP A 507 -21.60 17.71 -10.83
N VAL A 508 -20.64 16.79 -10.90
CA VAL A 508 -19.92 16.46 -12.14
C VAL A 508 -20.75 15.42 -12.90
N GLU A 509 -21.68 15.88 -13.73
CA GLU A 509 -22.19 15.08 -14.85
C GLU A 509 -21.08 14.86 -15.88
N LEU A 510 -20.59 13.62 -15.96
CA LEU A 510 -19.68 13.15 -17.00
C LEU A 510 -20.37 13.23 -18.38
N SER A 511 -20.19 14.34 -19.10
CA SER A 511 -20.71 14.47 -20.46
C SER A 511 -19.91 13.62 -21.46
N GLN A 512 -20.64 12.77 -22.20
CA GLN A 512 -20.18 11.82 -23.24
C GLN A 512 -19.50 12.46 -24.48
N HIS A 513 -18.89 13.64 -24.37
CA HIS A 513 -18.35 14.39 -25.52
C HIS A 513 -16.83 14.38 -25.65
N GLN A 514 -16.10 13.68 -24.77
CA GLN A 514 -14.64 13.57 -24.87
C GLN A 514 -14.12 12.26 -25.51
N VAL A 515 -15.00 11.32 -25.87
CA VAL A 515 -14.59 10.04 -26.49
C VAL A 515 -14.28 10.17 -27.99
N THR A 516 -14.68 11.27 -28.66
CA THR A 516 -14.65 11.31 -30.15
C THR A 516 -13.48 12.08 -30.77
N ARG A 517 -12.50 12.58 -30.01
CA ARG A 517 -11.40 13.41 -30.58
C ARG A 517 -10.01 12.76 -30.69
N VAL A 518 -9.85 11.50 -30.30
CA VAL A 518 -8.59 10.76 -30.50
C VAL A 518 -8.63 9.86 -31.77
N ALA A 519 -9.79 9.70 -32.41
CA ALA A 519 -9.98 8.78 -33.52
C ALA A 519 -9.45 9.25 -34.90
N GLN A 520 -8.77 10.40 -35.01
CA GLN A 520 -8.31 10.93 -36.31
C GLN A 520 -6.90 11.53 -36.24
N SER A 521 -5.89 10.68 -36.19
CA SER A 521 -4.54 11.03 -36.65
C SER A 521 -3.92 9.80 -37.34
N PRO A 522 -3.76 9.81 -38.68
CA PRO A 522 -3.19 8.69 -39.39
C PRO A 522 -1.65 8.74 -39.33
N GLY A 523 -1.03 7.82 -38.61
CA GLY A 523 0.44 7.69 -38.61
C GLY A 523 1.02 6.68 -37.61
N THR A 524 1.29 5.47 -38.10
CA THR A 524 2.24 4.46 -37.58
C THR A 524 2.03 3.89 -36.16
N ALA A 525 0.90 3.21 -35.93
CA ALA A 525 0.81 2.20 -34.87
C ALA A 525 1.43 0.87 -35.35
N THR A 526 2.48 0.41 -34.67
CA THR A 526 3.07 -0.92 -34.91
C THR A 526 2.12 -2.01 -34.42
N ALA A 527 2.30 -3.25 -34.89
CA ALA A 527 1.45 -4.38 -34.48
C ALA A 527 1.45 -4.62 -32.96
N ALA A 528 2.52 -4.21 -32.25
CA ALA A 528 2.61 -4.26 -30.79
C ALA A 528 1.73 -3.21 -30.10
N SER A 529 1.65 -1.99 -30.65
CA SER A 529 0.79 -0.91 -30.12
C SER A 529 -0.69 -1.25 -30.23
N ARG A 530 -1.11 -1.84 -31.36
CA ARG A 530 -2.50 -2.29 -31.56
C ARG A 530 -2.87 -3.45 -30.63
N ASN A 531 -1.94 -4.37 -30.38
CA ASN A 531 -2.16 -5.49 -29.46
C ASN A 531 -2.24 -5.02 -28.00
N LEU A 532 -1.49 -3.98 -27.62
CA LEU A 532 -1.56 -3.36 -26.29
C LEU A 532 -2.84 -2.52 -26.12
N GLU A 533 -3.27 -1.77 -27.14
CA GLU A 533 -4.54 -1.03 -27.14
C GLU A 533 -5.75 -1.97 -27.05
N GLU A 534 -5.74 -3.10 -27.77
CA GLU A 534 -6.76 -4.15 -27.65
C GLU A 534 -6.73 -4.85 -26.29
N GLN A 535 -5.54 -5.04 -25.68
CA GLN A 535 -5.41 -5.63 -24.34
C GLN A 535 -5.87 -4.65 -23.24
N VAL A 536 -5.56 -3.36 -23.36
CA VAL A 536 -5.95 -2.33 -22.39
C VAL A 536 -7.43 -2.00 -22.49
N ALA A 537 -8.03 -2.00 -23.69
CA ALA A 537 -9.46 -1.81 -23.89
C ALA A 537 -10.32 -2.92 -23.23
N LYS A 538 -9.75 -4.11 -23.00
CA LYS A 538 -10.41 -5.20 -22.28
C LYS A 538 -10.48 -4.97 -20.77
N PHE A 539 -9.57 -4.17 -20.20
CA PHE A 539 -9.64 -3.79 -18.79
C PHE A 539 -10.59 -2.61 -18.67
N ASN A 540 -11.87 -2.90 -18.40
CA ASN A 540 -12.81 -1.86 -18.03
C ASN A 540 -12.39 -1.28 -16.66
N LEU A 541 -11.60 -0.19 -16.68
CA LEU A 541 -11.05 0.47 -15.48
C LEU A 541 -11.98 1.55 -14.92
N ALA A 542 -13.00 1.93 -15.68
CA ALA A 542 -13.97 2.96 -15.33
C ALA A 542 -15.20 2.40 -14.60
N GLU A 543 -15.41 1.09 -14.66
CA GLU A 543 -16.51 0.40 -13.98
C GLU A 543 -15.98 -0.55 -12.91
N THR A 544 -16.74 -0.68 -11.84
CA THR A 544 -16.44 -1.64 -10.77
C THR A 544 -16.48 -3.07 -11.30
N GLN A 545 -15.55 -3.90 -10.85
CA GLN A 545 -15.57 -5.35 -11.11
C GLN A 545 -15.68 -6.14 -9.80
N PRO A 546 -16.48 -7.23 -9.77
CA PRO A 546 -16.68 -8.02 -8.56
C PRO A 546 -15.38 -8.49 -7.90
N ALA A 547 -14.45 -9.06 -8.69
CA ALA A 547 -13.19 -9.61 -8.19
C ALA A 547 -12.28 -8.52 -7.58
N ARG A 548 -12.24 -7.34 -8.19
CA ARG A 548 -11.43 -6.20 -7.74
C ARG A 548 -12.04 -5.55 -6.49
N ARG A 549 -13.35 -5.41 -6.44
CA ARG A 549 -14.06 -4.94 -5.24
C ARG A 549 -13.92 -5.92 -4.06
N TYR A 550 -13.99 -7.22 -4.33
CA TYR A 550 -13.73 -8.25 -3.31
C TYR A 550 -12.28 -8.16 -2.79
N ASN A 551 -11.31 -7.92 -3.67
CA ASN A 551 -9.93 -7.65 -3.29
C ASN A 551 -9.81 -6.40 -2.39
N ALA A 552 -10.55 -5.32 -2.67
CA ALA A 552 -10.59 -4.14 -1.81
C ALA A 552 -11.17 -4.43 -0.42
N LEU A 553 -12.24 -5.24 -0.31
CA LEU A 553 -12.82 -5.66 0.98
C LEU A 553 -11.86 -6.52 1.82
N LEU A 554 -10.98 -7.28 1.16
CA LEU A 554 -9.91 -8.03 1.82
C LEU A 554 -8.72 -7.16 2.26
N GLY A 555 -8.71 -5.87 1.95
CA GLY A 555 -7.56 -4.99 2.14
C GLY A 555 -6.42 -5.23 1.14
N GLY A 556 -6.71 -5.91 0.02
CA GLY A 556 -5.78 -6.12 -1.09
C GLY A 556 -5.52 -4.84 -1.90
N LYS A 557 -4.52 -4.89 -2.77
CA LYS A 557 -4.04 -3.73 -3.55
C LYS A 557 -4.43 -3.75 -5.03
N ASP A 558 -4.84 -4.89 -5.56
CA ASP A 558 -5.08 -5.08 -7.00
C ASP A 558 -6.55 -4.74 -7.32
N ASN A 559 -6.88 -3.47 -7.09
CA ASN A 559 -8.19 -2.85 -7.26
C ASN A 559 -8.06 -1.36 -7.58
N PHE A 560 -9.08 -0.79 -8.22
CA PHE A 560 -9.08 0.60 -8.65
C PHE A 560 -9.96 1.48 -7.76
N ALA A 561 -9.90 2.80 -7.97
CA ALA A 561 -10.66 3.76 -7.17
C ALA A 561 -12.18 3.50 -7.21
N VAL A 562 -12.70 3.10 -8.37
CA VAL A 562 -14.12 2.75 -8.55
C VAL A 562 -14.52 1.53 -7.73
N ASP A 563 -13.63 0.54 -7.61
CA ASP A 563 -13.84 -0.67 -6.80
C ASP A 563 -13.81 -0.32 -5.31
N ARG A 564 -12.86 0.51 -4.85
CA ARG A 564 -12.79 0.97 -3.46
C ARG A 564 -13.99 1.83 -3.07
N ALA A 565 -14.44 2.70 -3.96
CA ALA A 565 -15.65 3.49 -3.73
C ALA A 565 -16.90 2.59 -3.62
N ALA A 566 -16.99 1.55 -4.46
CA ALA A 566 -18.06 0.55 -4.35
C ALA A 566 -17.95 -0.27 -3.05
N ALA A 567 -16.75 -0.68 -2.64
CA ALA A 567 -16.51 -1.38 -1.38
C ALA A 567 -16.86 -0.51 -0.15
N ALA A 568 -16.52 0.78 -0.18
CA ALA A 568 -16.87 1.73 0.88
C ALA A 568 -18.40 1.85 1.04
N LYS A 569 -19.14 1.93 -0.07
CA LYS A 569 -20.62 1.89 -0.04
C LYS A 569 -21.14 0.61 0.59
N ILE A 570 -20.52 -0.55 0.31
CA ILE A 570 -20.89 -1.81 0.96
C ILE A 570 -20.62 -1.74 2.47
N LEU A 571 -19.43 -1.29 2.88
CA LEU A 571 -19.03 -1.17 4.29
C LEU A 571 -19.93 -0.23 5.09
N GLU A 572 -20.45 0.84 4.47
CA GLU A 572 -21.42 1.71 5.12
C GLU A 572 -22.75 1.01 5.45
N ARG A 573 -23.16 0.00 4.66
CA ARG A 573 -24.41 -0.76 4.89
C ARG A 573 -24.16 -2.05 5.65
N HIS A 574 -22.98 -2.64 5.51
CA HIS A 574 -22.55 -3.84 6.20
C HIS A 574 -21.09 -3.66 6.65
N PRO A 575 -20.87 -3.07 7.84
CA PRO A 575 -19.51 -2.78 8.35
C PRO A 575 -18.60 -4.01 8.45
N ALA A 576 -19.18 -5.20 8.64
CA ALA A 576 -18.46 -6.46 8.71
C ALA A 576 -18.17 -7.11 7.34
N ALA A 577 -18.44 -6.43 6.21
CA ALA A 577 -18.21 -7.00 4.87
C ALA A 577 -16.76 -7.46 4.63
N GLY A 578 -15.78 -6.77 5.23
CA GLY A 578 -14.38 -7.21 5.20
C GLY A 578 -14.15 -8.51 5.98
N VAL A 579 -14.77 -8.65 7.17
CA VAL A 579 -14.72 -9.89 7.97
C VAL A 579 -15.38 -11.05 7.22
N SER A 580 -16.53 -10.81 6.60
CA SER A 580 -17.21 -11.77 5.72
C SER A 580 -16.30 -12.25 4.59
N ALA A 581 -15.62 -11.35 3.89
CA ALA A 581 -14.71 -11.69 2.81
C ALA A 581 -13.50 -12.54 3.30
N VAL A 582 -12.94 -12.19 4.46
CA VAL A 582 -11.83 -12.95 5.09
C VAL A 582 -12.29 -14.35 5.48
N GLU A 583 -13.44 -14.48 6.15
CA GLU A 583 -13.96 -15.79 6.56
C GLU A 583 -14.33 -16.68 5.38
N ASN A 584 -14.86 -16.11 4.31
CA ASN A 584 -15.10 -16.84 3.08
C ASN A 584 -13.79 -17.35 2.45
N ARG A 585 -12.70 -16.56 2.51
CA ARG A 585 -11.38 -17.03 2.06
C ARG A 585 -10.86 -18.14 2.96
N LEU A 586 -10.99 -18.02 4.28
CA LEU A 586 -10.59 -19.07 5.22
C LEU A 586 -11.40 -20.36 5.02
N PHE A 587 -12.68 -20.27 4.69
CA PHE A 587 -13.49 -21.43 4.32
C PHE A 587 -12.95 -22.15 3.10
N MET A 588 -12.59 -21.42 2.03
CA MET A 588 -11.92 -22.02 0.87
C MET A 588 -10.66 -22.77 1.31
N GLN A 589 -9.79 -22.15 2.13
CA GLN A 589 -8.57 -22.80 2.58
C GLN A 589 -8.84 -24.10 3.35
N ARG A 590 -9.79 -24.08 4.28
CA ARG A 590 -10.19 -25.29 5.04
C ARG A 590 -10.78 -26.36 4.12
N ALA A 591 -11.59 -25.96 3.14
CA ALA A 591 -12.16 -26.88 2.16
C ALA A 591 -11.09 -27.55 1.27
N VAL A 592 -10.11 -26.79 0.78
CA VAL A 592 -8.99 -27.35 0.00
C VAL A 592 -8.18 -28.33 0.85
N ARG A 593 -7.88 -27.99 2.11
CA ARG A 593 -7.19 -28.91 3.03
C ARG A 593 -7.97 -30.18 3.28
N PHE A 594 -9.28 -30.05 3.53
CA PHE A 594 -10.17 -31.18 3.71
C PHE A 594 -10.18 -32.09 2.48
N LEU A 595 -10.42 -31.54 1.28
CA LEU A 595 -10.38 -32.30 0.01
C LEU A 595 -9.02 -32.97 -0.21
N GLY A 596 -7.92 -32.26 0.03
CA GLY A 596 -6.55 -32.80 -0.06
C GLY A 596 -6.34 -33.99 0.88
N SER A 597 -6.79 -33.88 2.13
CA SER A 597 -6.74 -35.00 3.11
C SER A 597 -7.58 -36.21 2.69
N ARG A 598 -8.62 -36.00 1.85
CA ARG A 598 -9.48 -37.04 1.29
C ARG A 598 -8.94 -37.66 -0.02
N GLY A 599 -7.73 -37.28 -0.43
CA GLY A 599 -7.08 -37.85 -1.61
C GLY A 599 -7.30 -37.07 -2.90
N ILE A 600 -7.96 -35.90 -2.86
CA ILE A 600 -8.09 -35.06 -4.05
C ILE A 600 -6.75 -34.41 -4.39
N ARG A 601 -6.34 -34.54 -5.65
CA ARG A 601 -5.08 -34.00 -6.20
C ARG A 601 -5.28 -33.08 -7.39
N GLN A 602 -6.53 -32.90 -7.81
CA GLN A 602 -6.89 -32.15 -9.00
C GLN A 602 -8.01 -31.19 -8.64
N PHE A 603 -7.84 -29.90 -8.93
CA PHE A 603 -8.81 -28.87 -8.56
C PHE A 603 -9.20 -28.04 -9.77
N LEU A 604 -10.50 -27.78 -9.90
CA LEU A 604 -11.08 -26.84 -10.86
C LEU A 604 -11.70 -25.69 -10.06
N ASP A 605 -11.10 -24.51 -10.13
CA ASP A 605 -11.47 -23.34 -9.34
C ASP A 605 -12.09 -22.27 -10.25
N ILE A 606 -13.42 -22.16 -10.23
CA ILE A 606 -14.18 -21.28 -11.12
C ILE A 606 -14.68 -20.05 -10.35
N GLY A 607 -14.37 -18.87 -10.86
CA GLY A 607 -14.47 -17.62 -10.12
C GLY A 607 -13.23 -17.41 -9.24
N THR A 608 -12.05 -17.60 -9.83
CA THR A 608 -10.76 -17.54 -9.11
C THR A 608 -10.59 -16.22 -8.35
N GLY A 609 -11.05 -15.12 -8.94
CA GLY A 609 -10.83 -13.77 -8.44
C GLY A 609 -9.35 -13.38 -8.45
N ILE A 610 -9.04 -12.23 -7.88
CA ILE A 610 -7.65 -11.76 -7.76
C ILE A 610 -6.86 -12.71 -6.85
N PRO A 611 -5.69 -13.24 -7.28
CA PRO A 611 -4.86 -14.10 -6.45
C PRO A 611 -4.50 -13.47 -5.10
N VAL A 612 -4.83 -14.16 -4.00
CA VAL A 612 -4.49 -13.77 -2.62
C VAL A 612 -3.95 -14.99 -1.90
N SER A 613 -2.69 -14.94 -1.49
CA SER A 613 -2.00 -16.06 -0.86
C SER A 613 -2.51 -16.32 0.57
N PRO A 614 -2.66 -17.60 1.00
CA PRO A 614 -2.45 -18.79 0.18
C PRO A 614 -3.60 -19.02 -0.82
N ASN A 615 -3.24 -19.38 -2.04
CA ASN A 615 -4.11 -19.76 -3.15
C ASN A 615 -4.38 -21.26 -3.15
N THR A 616 -5.43 -21.69 -3.87
CA THR A 616 -5.83 -23.10 -3.99
C THR A 616 -4.66 -24.05 -4.30
N HIS A 617 -3.80 -23.73 -5.27
CA HIS A 617 -2.66 -24.55 -5.62
C HIS A 617 -1.58 -24.57 -4.54
N GLU A 618 -1.31 -23.45 -3.86
CA GLU A 618 -0.31 -23.38 -2.78
C GLU A 618 -0.69 -24.36 -1.66
N ILE A 619 -1.98 -24.38 -1.28
CA ILE A 619 -2.50 -25.28 -0.23
C ILE A 619 -2.54 -26.73 -0.71
N ALA A 620 -2.99 -26.96 -1.94
CA ALA A 620 -3.05 -28.30 -2.50
C ALA A 620 -1.65 -28.92 -2.65
N GLN A 621 -0.67 -28.11 -3.06
CA GLN A 621 0.72 -28.52 -3.27
C GLN A 621 1.53 -28.63 -1.97
N GLU A 622 1.14 -27.90 -0.92
CA GLU A 622 1.62 -28.13 0.44
C GLU A 622 1.26 -29.55 0.94
N ILE A 623 0.07 -30.03 0.59
CA ILE A 623 -0.40 -31.39 0.96
C ILE A 623 0.19 -32.45 0.04
N ASP A 624 0.20 -32.20 -1.26
CA ASP A 624 0.80 -33.09 -2.26
C ASP A 624 1.43 -32.26 -3.39
N PRO A 625 2.77 -32.21 -3.50
CA PRO A 625 3.46 -31.39 -4.48
C PRO A 625 3.05 -31.64 -5.94
N THR A 626 2.46 -32.80 -6.26
CA THR A 626 2.00 -33.15 -7.60
C THR A 626 0.61 -32.61 -7.95
N ALA A 627 -0.05 -31.92 -7.01
CA ALA A 627 -1.40 -31.43 -7.19
C ALA A 627 -1.52 -30.45 -8.37
N ARG A 628 -2.63 -30.58 -9.09
CA ARG A 628 -2.91 -29.86 -10.34
C ARG A 628 -4.12 -28.96 -10.15
N VAL A 629 -4.02 -27.71 -10.58
CA VAL A 629 -5.10 -26.73 -10.42
C VAL A 629 -5.34 -25.99 -11.73
N VAL A 630 -6.59 -25.97 -12.16
CA VAL A 630 -7.06 -25.10 -13.24
C VAL A 630 -7.93 -24.02 -12.63
N TYR A 631 -7.51 -22.78 -12.84
CA TYR A 631 -8.21 -21.57 -12.44
C TYR A 631 -9.01 -21.03 -13.61
N VAL A 632 -10.24 -20.56 -13.36
CA VAL A 632 -11.14 -20.00 -14.36
C VAL A 632 -11.72 -18.69 -13.84
N ASP A 633 -11.66 -17.63 -14.63
CA ASP A 633 -12.31 -16.35 -14.34
C ASP A 633 -12.62 -15.62 -15.66
N ASN A 634 -13.60 -14.72 -15.67
CA ASN A 634 -13.98 -13.94 -16.85
C ASN A 634 -13.58 -12.46 -16.75
N ASP A 635 -13.03 -11.99 -15.63
CA ASP A 635 -12.41 -10.66 -15.55
C ASP A 635 -11.02 -10.73 -16.21
N PRO A 636 -10.79 -10.01 -17.32
CA PRO A 636 -9.48 -10.01 -17.99
C PRO A 636 -8.34 -9.60 -17.04
N PHE A 637 -8.62 -8.76 -16.05
CA PHE A 637 -7.64 -8.30 -15.06
C PHE A 637 -7.20 -9.42 -14.13
N VAL A 638 -8.10 -10.34 -13.76
CA VAL A 638 -7.75 -11.56 -13.02
C VAL A 638 -6.77 -12.39 -13.85
N GLY A 639 -7.00 -12.53 -15.16
CA GLY A 639 -6.13 -13.33 -16.02
C GLY A 639 -4.69 -12.84 -16.13
N VAL A 640 -4.46 -11.52 -16.04
CA VAL A 640 -3.10 -10.96 -15.96
C VAL A 640 -2.42 -11.37 -14.66
N HIS A 641 -3.10 -11.22 -13.52
CA HIS A 641 -2.56 -11.54 -12.21
C HIS A 641 -2.36 -13.05 -12.02
N ALA A 642 -3.30 -13.85 -12.49
CA ALA A 642 -3.24 -15.30 -12.43
C ALA A 642 -2.00 -15.83 -13.15
N ARG A 643 -1.70 -15.34 -14.36
CA ARG A 643 -0.50 -15.74 -15.12
C ARG A 643 0.81 -15.29 -14.48
N ALA A 644 0.80 -14.20 -13.73
CA ALA A 644 1.98 -13.67 -13.06
C ALA A 644 2.25 -14.29 -11.69
N LEU A 645 1.19 -14.63 -10.94
CA LEU A 645 1.28 -14.96 -9.51
C LEU A 645 1.01 -16.42 -9.18
N LEU A 646 0.28 -17.18 -10.02
CA LEU A 646 -0.08 -18.57 -9.74
C LEU A 646 1.01 -19.54 -10.23
N THR A 647 2.20 -19.41 -9.64
CA THR A 647 3.36 -20.25 -9.97
C THR A 647 3.27 -21.60 -9.26
N SER A 648 3.17 -22.68 -10.03
CA SER A 648 3.16 -24.05 -9.51
C SER A 648 4.50 -24.46 -8.87
N SER A 649 4.44 -25.44 -7.97
CA SER A 649 5.58 -26.31 -7.65
C SER A 649 6.16 -26.98 -8.92
N PRO A 650 7.44 -27.40 -8.91
CA PRO A 650 8.06 -28.12 -10.02
C PRO A 650 7.36 -29.43 -10.40
N GLU A 651 6.76 -30.12 -9.42
CA GLU A 651 6.09 -31.42 -9.60
C GLU A 651 4.60 -31.27 -9.96
N GLY A 652 4.00 -30.12 -9.64
CA GLY A 652 2.60 -29.83 -9.85
C GLY A 652 2.32 -29.17 -11.20
N ARG A 653 1.08 -28.72 -11.41
CA ARG A 653 0.73 -27.93 -12.58
C ARG A 653 -0.39 -26.94 -12.29
N THR A 654 -0.18 -25.67 -12.63
CA THR A 654 -1.19 -24.62 -12.57
C THR A 654 -1.45 -24.04 -13.96
N VAL A 655 -2.71 -23.85 -14.31
CA VAL A 655 -3.14 -23.19 -15.55
C VAL A 655 -4.31 -22.27 -15.26
N TYR A 656 -4.39 -21.17 -16.00
CA TYR A 656 -5.50 -20.23 -15.96
C TYR A 656 -6.26 -20.21 -17.29
N LEU A 657 -7.59 -20.17 -17.20
CA LEU A 657 -8.53 -20.04 -18.29
C LEU A 657 -9.34 -18.74 -18.16
N ASP A 658 -9.41 -18.01 -19.26
CA ASP A 658 -10.31 -16.86 -19.42
C ASP A 658 -11.64 -17.40 -20.00
N ALA A 659 -12.63 -17.62 -19.13
CA ALA A 659 -13.91 -18.20 -19.51
C ALA A 659 -15.04 -17.83 -18.54
N ASP A 660 -16.26 -17.76 -19.06
CA ASP A 660 -17.45 -17.40 -18.30
C ASP A 660 -18.16 -18.63 -17.73
N LEU A 661 -18.50 -18.60 -16.44
CA LEU A 661 -19.24 -19.68 -15.76
C LEU A 661 -20.62 -19.93 -16.39
N ARG A 662 -21.21 -18.93 -17.06
CA ARG A 662 -22.48 -19.09 -17.80
C ARG A 662 -22.34 -19.95 -19.05
N GLU A 663 -21.11 -20.25 -19.48
CA GLU A 663 -20.78 -21.10 -20.61
C GLU A 663 -20.01 -22.36 -20.16
N PRO A 664 -20.60 -23.22 -19.31
CA PRO A 664 -19.86 -24.33 -18.67
C PRO A 664 -19.29 -25.34 -19.68
N ARG A 665 -19.91 -25.50 -20.85
CA ARG A 665 -19.36 -26.35 -21.93
C ARG A 665 -18.04 -25.80 -22.47
N ALA A 666 -17.92 -24.49 -22.64
CA ALA A 666 -16.68 -23.86 -23.12
C ALA A 666 -15.53 -24.11 -22.13
N ILE A 667 -15.82 -24.08 -20.82
CA ILE A 667 -14.85 -24.42 -19.77
C ILE A 667 -14.46 -25.90 -19.87
N LEU A 668 -15.43 -26.81 -19.91
CA LEU A 668 -15.20 -28.26 -19.92
C LEU A 668 -14.52 -28.77 -21.20
N ASP A 669 -14.74 -28.10 -22.33
CA ASP A 669 -14.15 -28.48 -23.62
C ASP A 669 -12.80 -27.78 -23.88
N ALA A 670 -12.39 -26.85 -23.01
CA ALA A 670 -11.11 -26.15 -23.14
C ALA A 670 -9.93 -27.13 -23.14
N SER A 671 -9.10 -27.03 -24.18
CA SER A 671 -7.94 -27.93 -24.39
C SER A 671 -6.94 -27.86 -23.23
N GLU A 672 -6.78 -26.67 -22.67
CA GLU A 672 -5.88 -26.36 -21.58
C GLU A 672 -6.33 -27.05 -20.28
N LEU A 673 -7.64 -27.05 -19.99
CA LEU A 673 -8.21 -27.78 -18.86
C LEU A 673 -8.00 -29.29 -19.02
N ARG A 674 -8.31 -29.83 -20.21
CA ARG A 674 -8.12 -31.26 -20.52
C ARG A 674 -6.64 -31.68 -20.52
N SER A 675 -5.73 -30.75 -20.76
CA SER A 675 -4.29 -31.02 -20.71
C SER A 675 -3.73 -31.12 -19.29
N VAL A 676 -4.47 -30.63 -18.29
CA VAL A 676 -4.04 -30.54 -16.88
C VAL A 676 -4.82 -31.52 -15.99
N LEU A 677 -6.14 -31.51 -16.09
CA LEU A 677 -7.03 -32.34 -15.26
C LEU A 677 -7.41 -33.63 -15.98
N ASP A 678 -7.22 -34.74 -15.30
CA ASP A 678 -7.65 -36.08 -15.70
C ASP A 678 -9.03 -36.39 -15.09
N PHE A 679 -10.08 -36.28 -15.90
CA PHE A 679 -11.47 -36.55 -15.51
C PHE A 679 -11.79 -38.05 -15.36
N SER A 680 -10.81 -38.95 -15.50
CA SER A 680 -10.95 -40.33 -15.02
C SER A 680 -10.68 -40.47 -13.52
N GLN A 681 -10.14 -39.43 -12.88
CA GLN A 681 -9.82 -39.39 -11.46
C GLN A 681 -10.59 -38.27 -10.74
N PRO A 682 -10.86 -38.40 -9.43
CA PRO A 682 -11.58 -37.40 -8.65
C PRO A 682 -11.02 -35.97 -8.77
N VAL A 683 -11.93 -35.00 -8.90
CA VAL A 683 -11.61 -33.56 -8.99
C VAL A 683 -12.35 -32.81 -7.88
N GLY A 684 -11.69 -31.82 -7.27
CA GLY A 684 -12.32 -30.83 -6.41
C GLY A 684 -12.80 -29.64 -7.22
N LEU A 685 -14.11 -29.50 -7.43
CA LEU A 685 -14.72 -28.32 -8.05
C LEU A 685 -14.98 -27.26 -6.98
N LEU A 686 -14.39 -26.07 -7.13
CA LEU A 686 -14.57 -24.92 -6.24
C LEU A 686 -15.38 -23.84 -6.97
N LEU A 687 -16.48 -23.41 -6.33
CA LEU A 687 -17.39 -22.35 -6.75
C LEU A 687 -17.55 -21.36 -5.59
N VAL A 688 -16.43 -20.80 -5.15
CA VAL A 688 -16.35 -19.94 -3.96
C VAL A 688 -16.65 -18.50 -4.36
N ALA A 689 -17.66 -17.90 -3.75
CA ALA A 689 -18.08 -16.52 -3.96
C ALA A 689 -18.33 -16.10 -5.42
N VAL A 690 -18.88 -17.00 -6.24
CA VAL A 690 -19.20 -16.73 -7.66
C VAL A 690 -20.68 -16.87 -8.01
N LEU A 691 -21.40 -17.82 -7.38
CA LEU A 691 -22.77 -18.17 -7.78
C LEU A 691 -23.82 -17.08 -7.53
N HIS A 692 -23.54 -16.13 -6.64
CA HIS A 692 -24.41 -14.98 -6.39
C HIS A 692 -24.34 -13.91 -7.50
N PHE A 693 -23.49 -14.09 -8.51
CA PHE A 693 -23.51 -13.30 -9.75
C PHE A 693 -24.30 -13.98 -10.89
N ILE A 694 -24.80 -15.20 -10.66
CA ILE A 694 -25.62 -15.95 -11.62
C ILE A 694 -27.09 -15.77 -11.26
N ARG A 695 -27.86 -15.13 -12.14
CA ARG A 695 -29.28 -14.86 -11.93
C ARG A 695 -30.10 -16.11 -12.17
N ASP A 696 -31.30 -16.16 -11.62
CA ASP A 696 -32.21 -17.31 -11.81
C ASP A 696 -32.58 -17.48 -13.30
N ASP A 697 -32.58 -16.39 -14.09
CA ASP A 697 -32.81 -16.42 -15.55
C ASP A 697 -31.65 -17.05 -16.34
N ASP A 698 -30.45 -17.16 -15.76
CA ASP A 698 -29.28 -17.82 -16.37
C ASP A 698 -29.23 -19.33 -16.05
N ASP A 699 -30.28 -19.88 -15.43
CA ASP A 699 -30.40 -21.27 -14.98
C ASP A 699 -29.16 -21.83 -14.24
N PRO A 700 -28.89 -21.34 -13.02
CA PRO A 700 -27.75 -21.81 -12.22
C PRO A 700 -27.79 -23.31 -11.95
N ARG A 701 -28.98 -23.94 -11.96
CA ARG A 701 -29.12 -25.39 -11.74
C ARG A 701 -28.67 -26.17 -12.97
N GLU A 702 -28.98 -25.71 -14.18
CA GLU A 702 -28.45 -26.30 -15.41
C GLU A 702 -26.93 -26.16 -15.50
N ILE A 703 -26.38 -24.98 -15.17
CA ILE A 703 -24.93 -24.74 -15.13
C ILE A 703 -24.24 -25.71 -14.16
N LEU A 704 -24.75 -25.80 -12.92
CA LEU A 704 -24.25 -26.74 -11.92
C LEU A 704 -24.37 -28.19 -12.39
N GLY A 705 -25.51 -28.58 -12.96
CA GLY A 705 -25.74 -29.92 -13.49
C GLY A 705 -24.74 -30.32 -14.57
N MET A 706 -24.39 -29.39 -15.48
CA MET A 706 -23.38 -29.63 -16.51
C MET A 706 -21.98 -29.81 -15.92
N LEU A 707 -21.57 -28.95 -14.98
CA LEU A 707 -20.26 -29.05 -14.32
C LEU A 707 -20.15 -30.34 -13.50
N VAL A 708 -21.17 -30.65 -12.70
CA VAL A 708 -21.23 -31.85 -11.84
C VAL A 708 -21.25 -33.12 -12.68
N GLY A 709 -22.05 -33.17 -13.74
CA GLY A 709 -22.16 -34.34 -14.61
C GLY A 709 -20.85 -34.71 -15.31
N ALA A 710 -19.94 -33.75 -15.47
CA ALA A 710 -18.60 -34.00 -16.00
C ALA A 710 -17.64 -34.64 -14.98
N LEU A 711 -17.93 -34.55 -13.69
CA LEU A 711 -17.04 -35.05 -12.63
C LEU A 711 -17.18 -36.57 -12.45
N PRO A 712 -16.07 -37.30 -12.23
CA PRO A 712 -16.12 -38.72 -11.88
C PRO A 712 -16.59 -38.94 -10.43
N PRO A 713 -17.11 -40.12 -10.09
CA PRO A 713 -17.46 -40.48 -8.71
C PRO A 713 -16.29 -40.27 -7.75
N GLY A 714 -16.59 -39.81 -6.52
CA GLY A 714 -15.58 -39.47 -5.52
C GLY A 714 -15.01 -38.06 -5.65
N SER A 715 -15.40 -37.31 -6.68
CA SER A 715 -15.15 -35.86 -6.78
C SER A 715 -15.92 -35.09 -5.70
N PHE A 716 -15.47 -33.88 -5.41
CA PHE A 716 -16.12 -32.99 -4.44
C PHE A 716 -16.53 -31.69 -5.11
N VAL A 717 -17.64 -31.11 -4.65
CA VAL A 717 -18.10 -29.77 -5.02
C VAL A 717 -18.15 -28.93 -3.76
N VAL A 718 -17.46 -27.80 -3.78
CA VAL A 718 -17.44 -26.81 -2.69
C VAL A 718 -17.97 -25.50 -3.24
N ALA A 719 -18.93 -24.90 -2.56
CA ALA A 719 -19.41 -23.57 -2.93
C ALA A 719 -19.64 -22.68 -1.71
N SER A 720 -19.55 -21.38 -1.94
CA SER A 720 -20.02 -20.37 -1.00
C SER A 720 -20.88 -19.33 -1.69
N HIS A 721 -21.86 -18.82 -0.96
CA HIS A 721 -22.90 -17.97 -1.50
C HIS A 721 -23.35 -16.93 -0.47
N ALA A 722 -23.48 -15.67 -0.90
CA ALA A 722 -24.01 -14.61 -0.04
C ALA A 722 -25.45 -14.90 0.38
N THR A 723 -25.78 -14.67 1.65
CA THR A 723 -27.12 -14.97 2.20
C THR A 723 -27.71 -13.76 2.91
N PRO A 724 -29.02 -13.48 2.76
CA PRO A 724 -29.70 -12.45 3.53
C PRO A 724 -30.04 -12.90 4.96
N GLU A 725 -29.91 -14.19 5.30
CA GLU A 725 -30.49 -14.81 6.51
C GLU A 725 -29.96 -14.26 7.85
N TYR A 726 -28.76 -13.69 7.83
CA TYR A 726 -28.08 -13.23 9.05
C TYR A 726 -28.15 -11.70 9.22
N MET A 727 -28.91 -11.01 8.37
CA MET A 727 -29.07 -9.55 8.41
C MET A 727 -30.53 -9.14 8.65
N PRO A 728 -30.77 -8.01 9.33
CA PRO A 728 -32.09 -7.39 9.40
C PRO A 728 -32.63 -7.06 7.99
N PRO A 729 -33.96 -7.18 7.74
CA PRO A 729 -34.55 -6.96 6.41
C PRO A 729 -34.22 -5.59 5.79
N GLU A 730 -34.17 -4.53 6.59
CA GLU A 730 -33.81 -3.18 6.17
C GLU A 730 -32.35 -3.09 5.71
N GLN A 731 -31.44 -3.83 6.37
CA GLN A 731 -30.04 -3.92 5.98
C GLN A 731 -29.89 -4.71 4.67
N VAL A 732 -30.67 -5.78 4.49
CA VAL A 732 -30.72 -6.54 3.23
C VAL A 732 -31.14 -5.64 2.07
N VAL A 733 -32.21 -4.85 2.24
CA VAL A 733 -32.67 -3.89 1.21
C VAL A 733 -31.60 -2.84 0.92
N ALA A 734 -30.98 -2.27 1.96
CA ALA A 734 -29.93 -1.27 1.82
C ALA A 734 -28.70 -1.84 1.10
N LEU A 735 -28.26 -3.06 1.44
CA LEU A 735 -27.14 -3.72 0.80
C LEU A 735 -27.44 -4.00 -0.68
N ARG A 736 -28.60 -4.58 -1.01
CA ARG A 736 -29.02 -4.84 -2.39
C ARG A 736 -29.04 -3.57 -3.27
N SER A 737 -29.28 -2.40 -2.68
CA SER A 737 -29.28 -1.13 -3.42
C SER A 737 -27.90 -0.70 -3.94
N VAL A 738 -26.81 -1.23 -3.37
CA VAL A 738 -25.42 -0.88 -3.73
C VAL A 738 -24.67 -2.02 -4.44
N MET A 739 -25.28 -3.19 -4.59
CA MET A 739 -24.71 -4.33 -5.32
C MET A 739 -24.93 -4.22 -6.83
N GLU A 740 -24.18 -4.97 -7.64
CA GLU A 740 -24.39 -4.96 -9.09
C GLU A 740 -25.75 -5.53 -9.48
N ARG A 741 -26.21 -5.17 -10.69
CA ARG A 741 -27.47 -5.68 -11.27
C ARG A 741 -27.53 -7.22 -11.38
N GLN A 742 -26.39 -7.88 -11.46
CA GLN A 742 -26.28 -9.34 -11.54
C GLN A 742 -26.37 -10.03 -10.17
N TRP A 743 -26.29 -9.27 -9.08
CA TRP A 743 -26.31 -9.81 -7.72
C TRP A 743 -27.64 -10.50 -7.39
N ARG A 744 -27.55 -11.75 -6.96
CA ARG A 744 -28.65 -12.59 -6.46
C ARG A 744 -28.17 -13.34 -5.21
N ASP A 745 -28.38 -12.75 -4.04
CA ASP A 745 -28.21 -13.44 -2.75
C ASP A 745 -29.32 -14.47 -2.56
N ARG A 746 -29.04 -15.57 -1.85
CA ARG A 746 -29.97 -16.70 -1.66
C ARG A 746 -29.91 -17.15 -0.21
N THR A 747 -31.07 -17.46 0.35
CA THR A 747 -31.19 -18.15 1.65
C THR A 747 -30.51 -19.53 1.58
N GLY A 748 -30.18 -20.12 2.71
CA GLY A 748 -29.61 -21.45 2.78
C GLY A 748 -30.54 -22.52 2.21
N THR A 749 -31.86 -22.32 2.29
CA THR A 749 -32.85 -23.19 1.65
C THR A 749 -32.79 -23.09 0.13
N GLU A 750 -32.76 -21.87 -0.42
CA GLU A 750 -32.61 -21.65 -1.86
C GLU A 750 -31.27 -22.18 -2.38
N LEU A 751 -30.17 -21.96 -1.64
CA LEU A 751 -28.86 -22.49 -1.99
C LEU A 751 -28.88 -24.02 -2.00
N LYS A 752 -29.44 -24.66 -0.96
CA LYS A 752 -29.56 -26.12 -0.89
C LYS A 752 -30.33 -26.68 -2.09
N ALA A 753 -31.39 -26.02 -2.53
CA ALA A 753 -32.18 -26.44 -3.68
C ALA A 753 -31.41 -26.42 -5.02
N LEU A 754 -30.38 -25.56 -5.15
CA LEU A 754 -29.50 -25.56 -6.34
C LEU A 754 -28.60 -26.82 -6.39
N PHE A 755 -28.22 -27.36 -5.23
CA PHE A 755 -27.34 -28.52 -5.09
C PHE A 755 -28.10 -29.84 -4.90
N ASP A 756 -29.44 -29.81 -4.95
CA ASP A 756 -30.29 -30.99 -4.99
C ASP A 756 -30.22 -31.66 -6.38
N LEU A 757 -29.05 -32.19 -6.71
CA LEU A 757 -28.75 -32.84 -7.98
C LEU A 757 -28.64 -34.36 -7.77
N PRO A 758 -29.09 -35.20 -8.72
CA PRO A 758 -29.14 -36.66 -8.53
C PRO A 758 -27.80 -37.29 -8.14
N ASP A 759 -26.70 -36.78 -8.68
CA ASP A 759 -25.35 -37.32 -8.50
C ASP A 759 -24.59 -36.69 -7.32
N LEU A 760 -25.23 -35.79 -6.54
CA LEU A 760 -24.60 -35.13 -5.39
C LEU A 760 -25.20 -35.58 -4.07
N GLU A 761 -24.31 -36.01 -3.17
CA GLU A 761 -24.63 -36.22 -1.76
C GLU A 761 -24.06 -35.05 -0.94
N LEU A 762 -24.93 -34.28 -0.31
CA LEU A 762 -24.52 -33.20 0.58
C LEU A 762 -23.85 -33.76 1.84
N MET A 763 -22.70 -33.20 2.18
CA MET A 763 -22.02 -33.54 3.43
C MET A 763 -22.66 -32.81 4.60
N GLU A 764 -22.79 -33.48 5.75
CA GLU A 764 -23.17 -32.84 7.00
C GLU A 764 -22.15 -31.73 7.37
N PRO A 765 -22.61 -30.56 7.85
CA PRO A 765 -23.97 -30.22 8.28
C PRO A 765 -24.92 -29.71 7.17
N GLY A 766 -24.55 -29.84 5.90
CA GLY A 766 -25.31 -29.30 4.77
C GLY A 766 -25.01 -27.82 4.53
N VAL A 767 -26.04 -26.98 4.41
CA VAL A 767 -25.85 -25.54 4.22
C VAL A 767 -25.74 -24.85 5.56
N GLN A 768 -24.63 -24.16 5.80
CA GLN A 768 -24.38 -23.38 7.02
C GLN A 768 -23.42 -22.24 6.73
N SER A 769 -23.37 -21.22 7.60
CA SER A 769 -22.38 -20.16 7.54
C SER A 769 -20.96 -20.71 7.26
N VAL A 770 -20.25 -20.06 6.34
CA VAL A 770 -18.83 -20.38 6.07
C VAL A 770 -17.97 -20.24 7.32
N ALA A 771 -18.44 -19.49 8.33
CA ALA A 771 -17.80 -19.39 9.64
C ALA A 771 -17.88 -20.69 10.47
N HIS A 772 -18.68 -21.67 10.11
CA HIS A 772 -18.85 -22.88 10.92
C HIS A 772 -18.34 -24.16 10.21
N TRP A 773 -18.26 -24.15 8.89
CA TRP A 773 -17.64 -25.23 8.11
C TRP A 773 -16.18 -25.45 8.54
N TRP A 774 -15.93 -26.56 9.24
CA TRP A 774 -14.66 -26.94 9.90
C TRP A 774 -14.03 -25.83 10.75
N GLY A 775 -14.87 -24.99 11.38
CA GLY A 775 -14.42 -23.83 12.14
C GLY A 775 -13.64 -24.15 13.42
N ASP A 776 -13.60 -25.41 13.87
CA ASP A 776 -12.87 -25.83 15.07
C ASP A 776 -11.35 -25.79 14.91
N GLU A 777 -10.85 -25.87 13.67
CA GLU A 777 -9.42 -25.71 13.35
C GLU A 777 -9.01 -24.24 13.18
N ALA A 778 -9.95 -23.29 13.26
CA ALA A 778 -9.70 -21.86 13.08
C ALA A 778 -9.44 -21.12 14.42
N PRO A 779 -8.69 -20.00 14.43
CA PRO A 779 -8.48 -19.18 15.61
C PRO A 779 -9.81 -18.73 16.24
N LYS A 780 -9.96 -18.88 17.56
CA LYS A 780 -11.17 -18.46 18.32
C LYS A 780 -10.94 -17.08 18.97
N PRO A 781 -11.95 -16.18 18.98
CA PRO A 781 -13.36 -16.43 18.72
C PRO A 781 -13.65 -16.41 17.21
N ARG A 782 -14.60 -17.21 16.76
CA ARG A 782 -15.13 -17.05 15.41
C ARG A 782 -15.95 -15.76 15.38
N PRO A 783 -15.94 -14.99 14.28
CA PRO A 783 -16.89 -13.91 14.11
C PRO A 783 -18.32 -14.49 14.13
N PRO A 784 -19.30 -13.75 14.68
CA PRO A 784 -20.69 -14.18 14.68
C PRO A 784 -21.21 -14.34 13.25
N VAL A 785 -22.25 -15.15 13.05
CA VAL A 785 -22.76 -15.43 11.69
C VAL A 785 -23.34 -14.19 11.02
N GLU A 786 -23.83 -13.25 11.83
CA GLU A 786 -24.26 -11.90 11.43
C GLU A 786 -23.15 -11.09 10.72
N ASP A 787 -21.88 -11.34 11.06
CA ASP A 787 -20.73 -10.66 10.46
C ASP A 787 -20.20 -11.35 9.20
N VAL A 788 -20.65 -12.58 8.92
CA VAL A 788 -20.07 -13.44 7.87
C VAL A 788 -20.95 -13.55 6.63
N VAL A 789 -22.27 -13.34 6.74
CA VAL A 789 -23.24 -13.10 5.63
C VAL A 789 -23.05 -13.99 4.37
N SER A 790 -22.52 -15.19 4.54
CA SER A 790 -22.24 -16.14 3.48
C SER A 790 -22.40 -17.56 4.01
N ASN A 791 -23.13 -18.38 3.25
CA ASN A 791 -23.28 -19.80 3.50
C ASN A 791 -22.31 -20.60 2.64
N GLY A 792 -21.75 -21.66 3.23
CA GLY A 792 -20.96 -22.68 2.55
C GLY A 792 -21.74 -23.97 2.39
N ILE A 793 -21.39 -24.73 1.36
CA ILE A 793 -21.90 -26.08 1.11
C ILE A 793 -20.78 -26.95 0.55
N VAL A 794 -20.74 -28.21 0.97
CA VAL A 794 -19.81 -29.22 0.46
C VAL A 794 -20.61 -30.46 0.10
N ALA A 795 -20.37 -31.01 -1.09
CA ALA A 795 -21.01 -32.20 -1.60
C ALA A 795 -19.99 -33.16 -2.20
N VAL A 796 -20.29 -34.45 -2.19
CA VAL A 796 -19.53 -35.49 -2.86
C VAL A 796 -20.33 -36.04 -4.04
N VAL A 797 -19.66 -36.26 -5.16
CA VAL A 797 -20.27 -36.88 -6.35
C VAL A 797 -20.38 -38.38 -6.13
N ARG A 798 -21.61 -38.89 -6.02
CA ARG A 798 -21.92 -40.33 -5.95
C ARG A 798 -22.86 -40.65 -7.12
N ARG A 799 -22.31 -41.32 -8.13
CA ARG A 799 -23.12 -41.85 -9.24
C ARG A 799 -23.91 -43.08 -8.82
#